data_AF-A0A960RXB1-F1
#
_entry.id   AF-A0A960RXB1-F1
#
_cell.length_a   1.000
_cell.length_b   1.000
_cell.length_c   1.000
_cell.angle_alpha   90.00
_cell.angle_beta   90.00
_cell.angle_gamma   90.00
#
_symmetry.space_group_name_H-M   'P 1'
#
loop_
_entity.id
_entity.type
_entity.pdbx_description
1 polymer ?
#
loop_
_entity_poly.entity_id
_entity_poly.type
_entity_poly.pdbx_seq_one_letter_code
_entity_poly.pdbx_strand_id
1 'polypeptide(L)'
;MRIRPLLGWESSDPTYLQYVKIIQEVLEAFVPAFFEEENIKERLKKDIPFLLVREKRGCENNISFLLISKSRPDAFMYYFEMLYRWLIPGELLDVVMTHAVDFDLPGVDTSIYTLSEIVVRLKNQEQHQKILNNLPFLEQEIKRGIVSRREAAKILEAKGYKQDKKTAVLQERLDKRIDRFPSLYGPDLLREMQHTLLLAPEGFKKLRAVDHLLRLILCQYRFRKDLLKHIESTPYKRRVFLKLIRFPFHGKDRVGICVGMNFLEDKELFEEKQLIKALNHHFPFIRPSEGASIYIRRGKELLTTVYTEIEHINGRRFSEMELLELEKELPQDLLSHVEYIMHPVFMPRNEEEVMRNMLTLSKEINSIEDLPQGFISFDRQTRTDIFFTVILVRVKTAHSKDVESLFINHLGAFQYLPDRSKLMGQLTDSHDKEASVFRLKLSKEHFLRLDQSIDLYRARQFLVNEITEVIGEFRDFNGGMIAKKEELLGQVRHRLKEKKVKYNQVWLENFFYSLNPVVMQTLLDPDTFVQAFLKLSKELKTGLPLEEAYQFASHLENEYAIVIFMAHERHCIEDFEEALKPYRSHQKELILGELPWGDVIASVAIYRSKESRKQKQFIDEMSLFFSSMKQLPVSHH
;
A
#
# COMPACT_ATOMS: atom_id res chain seq x y z
N MET A 1 47.39 -23.87 41.40
CA MET A 1 46.85 -23.13 40.24
C MET A 1 46.75 -21.65 40.61
N ARG A 2 47.27 -20.72 39.80
CA ARG A 2 47.18 -19.27 40.11
C ARG A 2 45.86 -18.74 39.56
N ILE A 3 45.07 -18.04 40.36
CA ILE A 3 43.83 -17.36 39.94
C ILE A 3 44.12 -15.87 39.90
N ARG A 4 43.70 -15.18 38.84
CA ARG A 4 43.87 -13.74 38.70
C ARG A 4 42.52 -13.08 38.39
N PRO A 5 41.89 -12.41 39.37
CA PRO A 5 40.76 -11.53 39.12
C PRO A 5 41.16 -10.40 38.18
N LEU A 6 40.30 -10.08 37.20
CA LEU A 6 40.54 -8.99 36.24
C LEU A 6 39.96 -7.67 36.75
N LEU A 7 40.36 -7.28 37.97
CA LEU A 7 39.81 -6.11 38.67
C LEU A 7 40.69 -4.85 38.61
N GLY A 8 41.82 -4.90 37.90
CA GLY A 8 42.74 -3.76 37.74
C GLY A 8 43.45 -3.30 39.03
N TRP A 9 43.28 -4.02 40.13
CA TRP A 9 43.90 -3.72 41.43
C TRP A 9 45.29 -4.32 41.57
N GLU A 10 46.12 -3.70 42.41
CA GLU A 10 47.41 -4.25 42.79
C GLU A 10 47.22 -5.50 43.64
N SER A 11 48.11 -6.49 43.50
CA SER A 11 47.99 -7.80 44.17
C SER A 11 48.06 -7.75 45.71
N SER A 12 48.43 -6.60 46.28
CA SER A 12 48.49 -6.32 47.71
C SER A 12 47.20 -5.70 48.28
N ASP A 13 46.22 -5.37 47.43
CA ASP A 13 44.95 -4.79 47.88
C ASP A 13 44.15 -5.82 48.72
N PRO A 14 43.73 -5.48 49.96
CA PRO A 14 42.93 -6.36 50.80
C PRO A 14 41.64 -6.86 50.11
N THR A 15 41.02 -6.01 49.28
CA THR A 15 39.83 -6.35 48.50
C THR A 15 40.17 -7.35 47.40
N TYR A 16 41.30 -7.20 46.70
CA TYR A 16 41.79 -8.18 45.73
C TYR A 16 41.98 -9.56 46.38
N LEU A 17 42.64 -9.62 47.54
CA LEU A 17 42.88 -10.87 48.27
C LEU A 17 41.57 -11.55 48.72
N GLN A 18 40.59 -10.75 49.14
CA GLN A 18 39.26 -11.24 49.50
C GLN A 18 38.52 -11.85 48.30
N TYR A 19 38.59 -11.24 47.12
CA TYR A 19 37.98 -11.80 45.91
C TYR A 19 38.67 -13.09 45.45
N VAL A 20 40.00 -13.15 45.50
CA VAL A 20 40.73 -14.38 45.20
C VAL A 20 40.25 -15.50 46.13
N LYS A 21 40.13 -15.21 47.43
CA LYS A 21 39.66 -16.18 48.42
C LYS A 21 38.23 -16.66 48.14
N ILE A 22 37.31 -15.76 47.81
CA ILE A 22 35.93 -16.12 47.44
C ILE A 22 35.90 -17.01 46.20
N ILE A 23 36.66 -16.66 45.16
CA ILE A 23 36.72 -17.47 43.93
C ILE A 23 37.31 -18.86 44.25
N GLN A 24 38.33 -18.96 45.10
CA GLN A 24 38.91 -20.24 45.53
C GLN A 24 37.90 -21.08 46.30
N GLU A 25 37.26 -20.50 47.33
CA GLU A 25 36.25 -21.19 48.14
C GLU A 25 35.09 -21.70 47.27
N VAL A 26 34.67 -20.93 46.26
CA VAL A 26 33.63 -21.33 45.31
C VAL A 26 34.13 -22.40 44.34
N LEU A 27 35.36 -22.36 43.86
CA LEU A 27 35.89 -23.39 42.96
C LEU A 27 36.09 -24.74 43.66
N GLU A 28 36.64 -24.74 44.88
CA GLU A 28 36.73 -25.94 45.75
C GLU A 28 35.36 -26.55 45.99
N ALA A 29 34.36 -25.69 46.10
CA ALA A 29 32.98 -26.04 46.30
C ALA A 29 32.30 -26.75 45.11
N PHE A 30 32.69 -26.45 43.87
CA PHE A 30 32.20 -27.12 42.67
C PHE A 30 32.90 -28.46 42.44
N VAL A 31 34.17 -28.56 42.81
CA VAL A 31 34.99 -29.76 42.62
C VAL A 31 35.90 -29.91 43.84
N PRO A 32 35.51 -30.69 44.86
CA PRO A 32 36.28 -30.82 46.11
C PRO A 32 37.74 -31.29 45.92
N ALA A 33 38.03 -31.98 44.83
CA ALA A 33 39.37 -32.42 44.44
C ALA A 33 40.16 -31.40 43.57
N PHE A 34 39.78 -30.10 43.58
CA PHE A 34 40.31 -29.06 42.67
C PHE A 34 41.84 -28.91 42.66
N PHE A 35 42.52 -29.41 43.69
CA PHE A 35 43.97 -29.26 43.88
C PHE A 35 44.77 -30.57 43.91
N GLU A 36 44.13 -31.75 43.75
CA GLU A 36 44.81 -33.05 43.94
C GLU A 36 44.81 -34.00 42.72
N GLU A 37 44.04 -33.77 41.64
CA GLU A 37 44.01 -34.65 40.45
C GLU A 37 44.69 -34.05 39.19
N GLU A 38 45.48 -34.85 38.45
CA GLU A 38 46.18 -34.43 37.23
C GLU A 38 45.24 -34.13 36.02
N ASN A 39 43.98 -34.60 36.04
CA ASN A 39 43.06 -34.56 34.89
C ASN A 39 42.02 -33.41 34.92
N ILE A 40 42.16 -32.47 35.85
CA ILE A 40 41.19 -31.38 36.13
C ILE A 40 41.04 -30.40 34.96
N LYS A 41 42.12 -30.16 34.20
CA LYS A 41 42.12 -29.22 33.07
C LYS A 41 41.18 -29.65 31.94
N GLU A 42 41.04 -30.96 31.72
CA GLU A 42 40.15 -31.49 30.69
C GLU A 42 38.69 -31.44 31.13
N ARG A 43 38.40 -31.74 32.41
CA ARG A 43 37.04 -31.62 32.98
C ARG A 43 36.54 -30.19 32.99
N LEU A 44 37.38 -29.23 33.40
CA LEU A 44 37.04 -27.80 33.33
C LEU A 44 36.75 -27.33 31.90
N LYS A 45 37.42 -27.89 30.89
CA LYS A 45 37.13 -27.56 29.48
C LYS A 45 35.84 -28.19 28.98
N LYS A 46 35.49 -29.38 29.45
CA LYS A 46 34.36 -30.17 28.95
C LYS A 46 33.03 -29.82 29.63
N ASP A 47 33.05 -29.53 30.94
CA ASP A 47 31.85 -29.50 31.77
C ASP A 47 31.33 -28.09 32.10
N ILE A 48 32.04 -27.03 31.68
CA ILE A 48 31.58 -25.64 31.80
C ILE A 48 30.44 -25.37 30.78
N PRO A 49 29.32 -24.75 31.20
CA PRO A 49 29.10 -24.04 32.45
C PRO A 49 28.58 -24.88 33.62
N PHE A 50 29.04 -24.56 34.83
CA PHE A 50 28.59 -25.19 36.08
C PHE A 50 27.57 -24.32 36.80
N LEU A 51 26.48 -24.92 37.26
CA LEU A 51 25.48 -24.29 38.13
C LEU A 51 25.46 -25.05 39.46
N LEU A 52 25.57 -24.35 40.58
CA LEU A 52 25.51 -24.92 41.92
C LEU A 52 24.54 -24.11 42.78
N VAL A 53 23.80 -24.80 43.62
CA VAL A 53 22.83 -24.18 44.51
C VAL A 53 23.16 -24.55 45.94
N ARG A 54 23.20 -23.55 46.82
CA ARG A 54 23.65 -23.69 48.21
C ARG A 54 22.78 -22.90 49.16
N GLU A 55 22.48 -23.50 50.29
CA GLU A 55 21.97 -22.78 51.45
C GLU A 55 23.14 -22.12 52.18
N LYS A 56 23.04 -20.80 52.45
CA LYS A 56 24.13 -20.06 53.07
C LYS A 56 24.12 -20.31 54.59
N ARG A 57 25.14 -21.01 55.10
CA ARG A 57 25.30 -21.27 56.55
C ARG A 57 25.33 -19.94 57.31
N GLY A 58 24.47 -19.80 58.32
CA GLY A 58 24.37 -18.59 59.15
C GLY A 58 23.38 -17.53 58.66
N CYS A 59 22.70 -17.73 57.52
CA CYS A 59 21.58 -16.90 57.08
C CYS A 59 20.35 -17.78 56.86
N GLU A 60 19.55 -17.97 57.92
CA GLU A 60 18.28 -18.69 57.82
C GLU A 60 17.41 -18.04 56.73
N ASN A 61 16.89 -18.86 55.81
CA ASN A 61 16.05 -18.46 54.67
C ASN A 61 16.74 -17.82 53.46
N ASN A 62 18.04 -18.02 53.21
CA ASN A 62 18.67 -17.60 51.95
C ASN A 62 19.21 -18.78 51.13
N ILE A 63 18.95 -18.76 49.83
CA ILE A 63 19.50 -19.70 48.85
C ILE A 63 20.38 -18.95 47.86
N SER A 64 21.57 -19.49 47.60
CA SER A 64 22.56 -18.95 46.67
C SER A 64 22.62 -19.82 45.42
N PHE A 65 22.56 -19.18 44.26
CA PHE A 65 22.79 -19.77 42.95
C PHE A 65 24.12 -19.26 42.42
N LEU A 66 25.04 -20.19 42.19
CA LEU A 66 26.39 -19.93 41.70
C LEU A 66 26.53 -20.48 40.28
N LEU A 67 27.05 -19.66 39.37
CA LEU A 67 27.33 -20.03 37.98
C LEU A 67 28.79 -19.74 37.65
N ILE A 68 29.48 -20.73 37.08
CA ILE A 68 30.80 -20.55 36.48
C ILE A 68 30.68 -20.79 34.98
N SER A 69 31.10 -19.81 34.18
CA SER A 69 31.03 -19.88 32.72
C SER A 69 32.21 -19.19 32.06
N LYS A 70 32.44 -19.46 30.77
CA LYS A 70 33.34 -18.61 29.97
C LYS A 70 32.72 -17.23 29.83
N SER A 71 33.52 -16.19 30.02
CA SER A 71 33.04 -14.81 29.93
C SER A 71 32.50 -14.53 28.54
N ARG A 72 31.30 -13.96 28.52
CA ARG A 72 30.58 -13.58 27.33
C ARG A 72 29.69 -12.39 27.66
N PRO A 73 29.60 -11.39 26.76
CA PRO A 73 28.60 -10.35 26.87
C PRO A 73 27.21 -10.94 27.09
N ASP A 74 26.45 -10.33 28.00
CA ASP A 74 25.07 -10.67 28.35
C ASP A 74 24.84 -12.04 29.00
N ALA A 75 25.89 -12.84 29.27
CA ALA A 75 25.73 -14.14 29.92
C ALA A 75 25.17 -14.00 31.34
N PHE A 76 25.74 -13.10 32.15
CA PHE A 76 25.24 -12.81 33.49
C PHE A 76 23.79 -12.30 33.47
N MET A 77 23.46 -11.37 32.56
CA MET A 77 22.10 -10.83 32.43
C MET A 77 21.09 -11.93 32.05
N TYR A 78 21.45 -12.81 31.12
CA TYR A 78 20.64 -13.97 30.77
C TYR A 78 20.43 -14.89 31.97
N TYR A 79 21.50 -15.24 32.69
CA TYR A 79 21.43 -16.06 33.90
C TYR A 79 20.53 -15.46 34.98
N PHE A 80 20.73 -14.18 35.28
CA PHE A 80 19.91 -13.44 36.23
C PHE A 80 18.44 -13.47 35.86
N GLU A 81 18.12 -13.18 34.61
CA GLU A 81 16.74 -13.20 34.12
C GLU A 81 16.11 -14.59 34.21
N MET A 82 16.87 -15.64 33.84
CA MET A 82 16.43 -17.04 33.91
C MET A 82 15.96 -17.42 35.33
N LEU A 83 16.74 -17.02 36.34
CA LEU A 83 16.37 -17.26 37.73
C LEU A 83 15.24 -16.32 38.19
N TYR A 84 15.42 -15.01 38.00
CA TYR A 84 14.52 -13.99 38.55
C TYR A 84 13.06 -14.15 38.11
N ARG A 85 12.82 -14.59 36.86
CA ARG A 85 11.46 -14.66 36.29
C ARG A 85 10.87 -16.05 36.16
N TRP A 86 11.71 -17.06 35.96
CA TRP A 86 11.23 -18.39 35.56
C TRP A 86 11.51 -19.48 36.59
N LEU A 87 12.33 -19.21 37.63
CA LEU A 87 12.53 -20.15 38.73
C LEU A 87 11.23 -20.47 39.47
N ILE A 88 10.36 -19.47 39.64
CA ILE A 88 9.00 -19.67 40.14
C ILE A 88 8.05 -18.94 39.19
N PRO A 89 7.40 -19.65 38.25
CA PRO A 89 6.50 -19.01 37.30
C PRO A 89 5.39 -18.22 37.99
N GLY A 90 5.25 -16.94 37.62
CA GLY A 90 4.23 -16.04 38.18
C GLY A 90 4.62 -15.31 39.46
N GLU A 91 5.80 -15.59 40.02
CA GLU A 91 6.33 -14.91 41.21
C GLU A 91 7.68 -14.26 40.92
N LEU A 92 7.91 -13.04 41.41
CA LEU A 92 9.22 -12.40 41.37
C LEU A 92 10.03 -12.79 42.61
N LEU A 93 11.28 -13.22 42.38
CA LEU A 93 12.18 -13.58 43.47
C LEU A 93 12.66 -12.35 44.25
N ASP A 94 12.78 -12.49 45.58
CA ASP A 94 13.40 -11.47 46.45
C ASP A 94 14.93 -11.62 46.41
N VAL A 95 15.56 -10.96 45.44
CA VAL A 95 17.01 -11.03 45.24
C VAL A 95 17.71 -10.07 46.20
N VAL A 96 18.47 -10.63 47.14
CA VAL A 96 19.19 -9.88 48.18
C VAL A 96 20.57 -9.45 47.71
N MET A 97 21.20 -10.25 46.86
CA MET A 97 22.56 -10.00 46.38
C MET A 97 22.73 -10.52 44.95
N THR A 98 23.43 -9.75 44.13
CA THR A 98 23.93 -10.21 42.84
C THR A 98 25.39 -9.83 42.71
N HIS A 99 26.19 -10.75 42.20
CA HIS A 99 27.63 -10.57 42.09
C HIS A 99 28.15 -11.27 40.84
N ALA A 100 29.07 -10.63 40.12
CA ALA A 100 29.75 -11.22 38.98
C ALA A 100 31.21 -10.74 38.93
N VAL A 101 32.16 -11.66 38.81
CA VAL A 101 33.59 -11.37 38.71
C VAL A 101 34.21 -12.17 37.60
N ASP A 102 34.98 -11.46 36.76
CA ASP A 102 35.79 -12.06 35.72
C ASP A 102 37.18 -12.41 36.27
N PHE A 103 37.66 -13.59 35.92
CA PHE A 103 38.97 -14.10 36.31
C PHE A 103 39.58 -14.95 35.21
N ASP A 104 40.90 -15.04 35.19
CA ASP A 104 41.62 -16.01 34.35
C ASP A 104 42.13 -17.19 35.19
N LEU A 105 42.39 -18.30 34.49
CA LEU A 105 42.93 -19.53 35.06
C LEU A 105 44.26 -19.91 34.40
N PRO A 106 45.36 -19.19 34.70
CA PRO A 106 46.69 -19.46 34.20
C PRO A 106 47.07 -20.93 34.39
N GLY A 107 47.16 -21.67 33.27
CA GLY A 107 47.49 -23.09 33.25
C GLY A 107 46.39 -24.01 32.75
N VAL A 108 45.14 -23.54 32.58
CA VAL A 108 44.04 -24.32 31.96
C VAL A 108 43.86 -23.94 30.49
N ASP A 109 43.55 -22.68 30.22
CA ASP A 109 43.50 -22.07 28.88
C ASP A 109 43.67 -20.54 28.95
N THR A 110 43.54 -19.86 27.82
CA THR A 110 43.62 -18.40 27.70
C THR A 110 42.24 -17.72 27.77
N SER A 111 41.19 -18.46 28.14
CA SER A 111 39.83 -17.92 28.23
C SER A 111 39.68 -17.11 29.52
N ILE A 112 38.85 -16.06 29.46
CA ILE A 112 38.34 -15.39 30.66
C ILE A 112 37.10 -16.15 31.12
N TYR A 113 36.98 -16.35 32.43
CA TYR A 113 35.83 -16.96 33.07
C TYR A 113 35.09 -15.94 33.91
N THR A 114 33.78 -16.11 34.02
CA THR A 114 32.93 -15.30 34.90
C THR A 114 32.35 -16.21 35.97
N LEU A 115 32.59 -15.86 37.23
CA LEU A 115 31.85 -16.37 38.38
C LEU A 115 30.68 -15.44 38.63
N SER A 116 29.47 -15.98 38.77
CA SER A 116 28.27 -15.22 39.10
C SER A 116 27.56 -15.84 40.30
N GLU A 117 27.14 -15.01 41.25
CA GLU A 117 26.35 -15.43 42.41
C GLU A 117 25.07 -14.60 42.48
N ILE A 118 23.93 -15.26 42.69
CA ILE A 118 22.63 -14.63 42.95
C ILE A 118 22.09 -15.23 44.24
N VAL A 119 21.84 -14.40 45.25
CA VAL A 119 21.28 -14.82 46.53
C VAL A 119 19.84 -14.36 46.62
N VAL A 120 18.94 -15.29 46.91
CA VAL A 120 17.51 -15.09 47.00
C VAL A 120 17.04 -15.38 48.42
N ARG A 121 16.21 -14.49 48.97
CA ARG A 121 15.51 -14.71 50.23
C ARG A 121 14.26 -15.54 50.02
N LEU A 122 14.12 -16.58 50.83
CA LEU A 122 12.97 -17.46 50.88
C LEU A 122 11.94 -16.89 51.85
N LYS A 123 10.70 -16.75 51.41
CA LYS A 123 9.58 -16.29 52.24
C LYS A 123 9.03 -17.41 53.11
N ASN A 124 9.03 -18.64 52.61
CA ASN A 124 8.50 -19.82 53.29
C ASN A 124 9.08 -21.13 52.70
N GLN A 125 8.81 -22.24 53.37
CA GLN A 125 9.27 -23.58 52.95
C GLN A 125 8.62 -24.06 51.64
N GLU A 126 7.41 -23.59 51.32
CA GLU A 126 6.73 -23.92 50.07
C GLU A 126 7.49 -23.33 48.86
N GLN A 127 7.95 -22.10 48.97
CA GLN A 127 8.76 -21.42 47.96
C GLN A 127 10.09 -22.17 47.75
N HIS A 128 10.70 -22.67 48.83
CA HIS A 128 11.89 -23.50 48.76
C HIS A 128 11.65 -24.78 47.92
N GLN A 129 10.54 -25.48 48.19
CA GLN A 129 10.21 -26.70 47.45
C GLN A 129 9.93 -26.42 45.97
N LYS A 130 9.26 -25.30 45.64
CA LYS A 130 9.02 -24.87 44.25
C LYS A 130 10.32 -24.64 43.50
N ILE A 131 11.29 -23.98 44.15
CA ILE A 131 12.62 -23.74 43.58
C ILE A 131 13.31 -25.07 43.27
N LEU A 132 13.37 -25.99 44.24
CA LEU A 132 14.01 -27.30 44.05
C LEU A 132 13.38 -28.12 42.93
N ASN A 133 12.05 -28.04 42.77
CA ASN A 133 11.34 -28.75 41.71
C ASN A 133 11.59 -28.15 40.31
N ASN A 134 11.70 -26.83 40.20
CA ASN A 134 11.84 -26.14 38.90
C ASN A 134 13.28 -26.01 38.42
N LEU A 135 14.24 -25.99 39.34
CA LEU A 135 15.65 -25.76 39.06
C LEU A 135 16.25 -26.74 38.03
N PRO A 136 16.00 -28.07 38.07
CA PRO A 136 16.57 -28.99 37.10
C PRO A 136 16.18 -28.69 35.64
N PHE A 137 14.96 -28.20 35.43
CA PHE A 137 14.46 -27.83 34.10
C PHE A 137 15.14 -26.56 33.58
N LEU A 138 15.32 -25.57 34.45
CA LEU A 138 15.97 -24.30 34.11
C LEU A 138 17.48 -24.45 33.95
N GLU A 139 18.11 -25.35 34.71
CA GLU A 139 19.54 -25.58 34.65
C GLU A 139 20.00 -25.90 33.22
N GLN A 140 19.27 -26.79 32.52
CA GLN A 140 19.61 -27.15 31.14
C GLN A 140 19.47 -25.96 30.17
N GLU A 141 18.43 -25.14 30.33
CA GLU A 141 18.20 -23.94 29.53
C GLU A 141 19.25 -22.85 29.82
N ILE A 142 19.60 -22.67 31.09
CA ILE A 142 20.66 -21.76 31.54
C ILE A 142 21.98 -22.19 30.90
N LYS A 143 22.37 -23.46 31.04
CA LYS A 143 23.61 -23.98 30.46
C LYS A 143 23.67 -23.76 28.94
N ARG A 144 22.59 -24.11 28.21
CA ARG A 144 22.51 -23.91 26.75
C ARG A 144 22.61 -22.44 26.34
N GLY A 145 21.88 -21.56 27.03
CA GLY A 145 21.87 -20.13 26.70
C GLY A 145 23.16 -19.42 27.10
N ILE A 146 23.86 -19.88 28.15
CA ILE A 146 25.18 -19.35 28.54
C ILE A 146 26.26 -19.73 27.52
N VAL A 147 26.20 -20.93 26.95
CA VAL A 147 27.14 -21.35 25.89
C VAL A 147 26.88 -20.60 24.58
N SER A 148 25.61 -20.37 24.20
CA SER A 148 25.25 -19.81 22.89
C SER A 148 24.26 -18.66 22.96
N ARG A 149 24.64 -17.49 22.41
CA ARG A 149 23.76 -16.30 22.32
C ARG A 149 22.52 -16.58 21.48
N ARG A 150 22.66 -17.41 20.43
CA ARG A 150 21.54 -17.83 19.58
C ARG A 150 20.54 -18.68 20.35
N GLU A 151 21.01 -19.59 21.19
CA GLU A 151 20.16 -20.44 22.01
C GLU A 151 19.49 -19.64 23.13
N ALA A 152 20.22 -18.72 23.79
CA ALA A 152 19.64 -17.80 24.76
C ALA A 152 18.48 -16.99 24.16
N ALA A 153 18.67 -16.43 22.95
CA ALA A 153 17.64 -15.66 22.28
C ALA A 153 16.38 -16.50 21.99
N LYS A 154 16.55 -17.74 21.50
CA LYS A 154 15.42 -18.67 21.24
C LYS A 154 14.68 -19.06 22.51
N ILE A 155 15.40 -19.36 23.60
CA ILE A 155 14.80 -19.75 24.88
C ILE A 155 13.98 -18.60 25.45
N LEU A 156 14.55 -17.39 25.47
CA LEU A 156 13.83 -16.19 25.90
C LEU A 156 12.62 -15.88 25.01
N GLU A 157 12.71 -16.19 23.70
CA GLU A 157 11.62 -16.02 22.75
C GLU A 157 10.46 -16.97 23.01
N ALA A 158 10.76 -18.25 23.22
CA ALA A 158 9.77 -19.26 23.58
C ALA A 158 9.09 -18.95 24.92
N LYS A 159 9.80 -18.33 25.87
CA LYS A 159 9.29 -17.95 27.20
C LYS A 159 8.53 -16.61 27.25
N GLY A 160 8.29 -15.98 26.10
CA GLY A 160 7.47 -14.77 26.00
C GLY A 160 8.20 -13.49 26.40
N TYR A 161 8.90 -12.87 25.47
CA TYR A 161 9.48 -11.54 25.65
C TYR A 161 8.41 -10.50 26.06
N LYS A 162 8.70 -9.69 27.10
CA LYS A 162 7.99 -8.42 27.30
C LYS A 162 8.29 -7.49 26.11
N GLN A 163 7.29 -6.71 25.69
CA GLN A 163 7.34 -5.83 24.53
C GLN A 163 8.51 -4.82 24.57
N ASP A 164 8.87 -4.36 25.76
CA ASP A 164 10.00 -3.45 25.97
C ASP A 164 11.35 -4.10 25.63
N LYS A 165 11.50 -5.40 25.88
CA LYS A 165 12.71 -6.15 25.53
C LYS A 165 12.82 -6.42 24.03
N LYS A 166 11.70 -6.71 23.34
CA LYS A 166 11.72 -6.81 21.86
C LYS A 166 12.20 -5.49 21.24
N THR A 167 11.72 -4.37 21.78
CA THR A 167 12.14 -3.02 21.34
C THR A 167 13.63 -2.78 21.61
N ALA A 168 14.14 -3.14 22.79
CA ALA A 168 15.57 -3.03 23.09
C ALA A 168 16.46 -3.88 22.16
N VAL A 169 16.07 -5.12 21.88
CA VAL A 169 16.81 -6.00 20.94
C VAL A 169 16.73 -5.47 19.50
N LEU A 170 15.59 -4.90 19.09
CA LEU A 170 15.46 -4.23 17.80
C LEU A 170 16.43 -3.04 17.71
N GLN A 171 16.46 -2.19 18.73
CA GLN A 171 17.35 -1.05 18.80
C GLN A 171 18.82 -1.47 18.71
N GLU A 172 19.27 -2.44 19.52
CA GLU A 172 20.65 -2.95 19.48
C GLU A 172 21.03 -3.47 18.08
N ARG A 173 20.10 -4.15 17.39
CA ARG A 173 20.34 -4.67 16.03
C ARG A 173 20.37 -3.55 14.98
N LEU A 174 19.59 -2.49 15.15
CA LEU A 174 19.60 -1.33 14.27
C LEU A 174 20.90 -0.52 14.46
N ASP A 175 21.34 -0.32 15.69
CA ASP A 175 22.61 0.37 16.00
C ASP A 175 23.78 -0.31 15.28
N LYS A 176 23.89 -1.65 15.38
CA LYS A 176 24.89 -2.42 14.63
C LYS A 176 24.79 -2.27 13.11
N ARG A 177 23.60 -1.98 12.57
CA ARG A 177 23.42 -1.74 11.12
C ARG A 177 23.85 -0.34 10.73
N ILE A 178 23.61 0.65 11.59
CA ILE A 178 24.11 2.02 11.44
C ILE A 178 25.65 1.98 11.41
N ASP A 179 26.27 1.34 12.40
CA ASP A 179 27.72 1.24 12.49
C ASP A 179 28.34 0.52 11.28
N ARG A 180 27.70 -0.56 10.81
CA ARG A 180 28.22 -1.37 9.71
C ARG A 180 27.98 -0.75 8.33
N PHE A 181 26.92 0.02 8.14
CA PHE A 181 26.56 0.60 6.85
C PHE A 181 26.16 2.09 6.98
N PRO A 182 27.08 2.97 7.40
CA PRO A 182 26.77 4.36 7.71
C PRO A 182 26.33 5.20 6.50
N SER A 183 26.70 4.80 5.28
CA SER A 183 26.23 5.44 4.05
C SER A 183 24.75 5.20 3.77
N LEU A 184 24.25 4.03 4.17
CA LEU A 184 22.86 3.62 3.96
C LEU A 184 21.97 4.08 5.13
N TYR A 185 22.44 3.87 6.36
CA TYR A 185 21.65 4.06 7.58
C TYR A 185 22.24 5.17 8.45
N GLY A 186 21.41 6.14 8.81
CA GLY A 186 21.78 7.24 9.70
C GLY A 186 21.03 7.21 11.04
N PRO A 187 21.27 8.21 11.91
CA PRO A 187 20.65 8.31 13.24
C PRO A 187 19.12 8.31 13.20
N ASP A 188 18.51 8.80 12.12
CA ASP A 188 17.07 8.82 11.92
C ASP A 188 16.44 7.42 11.78
N LEU A 189 17.24 6.36 11.59
CA LEU A 189 16.72 4.99 11.55
C LEU A 189 16.03 4.58 12.86
N LEU A 190 16.54 5.06 14.00
CA LEU A 190 15.90 4.79 15.30
C LEU A 190 14.58 5.55 15.46
N ARG A 191 14.47 6.74 14.86
CA ARG A 191 13.19 7.47 14.79
C ARG A 191 12.19 6.71 13.93
N GLU A 192 12.64 6.15 12.80
CA GLU A 192 11.80 5.30 11.95
C GLU A 192 11.28 4.09 12.72
N MET A 193 12.15 3.40 13.46
CA MET A 193 11.74 2.30 14.35
C MET A 193 10.62 2.72 15.29
N GLN A 194 10.78 3.85 15.99
CA GLN A 194 9.77 4.33 16.93
C GLN A 194 8.42 4.61 16.23
N HIS A 195 8.44 5.27 15.07
CA HIS A 195 7.23 5.53 14.30
C HIS A 195 6.55 4.24 13.82
N THR A 196 7.30 3.30 13.25
CA THR A 196 6.76 2.01 12.80
C THR A 196 6.13 1.24 13.96
N LEU A 197 6.79 1.18 15.11
CA LEU A 197 6.29 0.46 16.28
C LEU A 197 5.10 1.15 16.95
N LEU A 198 5.01 2.48 16.88
CA LEU A 198 3.87 3.24 17.37
C LEU A 198 2.62 2.99 16.52
N LEU A 199 2.77 2.95 15.20
CA LEU A 199 1.67 2.75 14.25
C LEU A 199 1.26 1.27 14.09
N ALA A 200 2.18 0.34 14.39
CA ALA A 200 1.89 -1.08 14.30
C ALA A 200 0.92 -1.55 15.41
N PRO A 201 -0.14 -2.32 15.06
CA PRO A 201 -1.04 -2.90 16.04
C PRO A 201 -0.32 -3.76 17.08
N GLU A 202 -0.87 -3.84 18.29
CA GLU A 202 -0.29 -4.64 19.38
C GLU A 202 -0.19 -6.14 19.02
N GLY A 203 -1.24 -6.70 18.42
CA GLY A 203 -1.23 -8.06 17.90
C GLY A 203 -0.18 -8.28 16.82
N PHE A 204 0.09 -7.26 16.01
CA PHE A 204 1.15 -7.31 14.99
C PHE A 204 2.52 -7.51 15.65
N LYS A 205 2.91 -6.59 16.54
CA LYS A 205 4.22 -6.60 17.21
C LYS A 205 4.46 -7.87 18.03
N LYS A 206 3.42 -8.35 18.72
CA LYS A 206 3.52 -9.53 19.59
C LYS A 206 3.81 -10.80 18.80
N LEU A 207 3.08 -11.02 17.69
CA LEU A 207 3.16 -12.26 16.92
C LEU A 207 4.39 -12.36 16.02
N ARG A 208 4.98 -11.23 15.59
CA ARG A 208 6.12 -11.26 14.66
C ARG A 208 7.45 -11.37 15.39
N ALA A 209 8.38 -12.08 14.75
CA ALA A 209 9.76 -12.22 15.21
C ALA A 209 10.52 -10.89 15.06
N VAL A 210 11.54 -10.69 15.89
CA VAL A 210 12.41 -9.50 15.85
C VAL A 210 13.04 -9.30 14.47
N ASP A 211 13.46 -10.38 13.79
CA ASP A 211 14.06 -10.29 12.46
C ASP A 211 13.09 -9.80 11.38
N HIS A 212 11.80 -10.10 11.52
CA HIS A 212 10.78 -9.62 10.60
C HIS A 212 10.53 -8.13 10.79
N LEU A 213 10.35 -7.70 12.04
CA LEU A 213 10.19 -6.29 12.39
C LEU A 213 11.42 -5.47 11.96
N LEU A 214 12.62 -6.01 12.16
CA LEU A 214 13.87 -5.39 11.72
C LEU A 214 13.88 -5.16 10.21
N ARG A 215 13.53 -6.19 9.41
CA ARG A 215 13.47 -6.07 7.93
C ARG A 215 12.45 -5.03 7.50
N LEU A 216 11.27 -5.03 8.12
CA LEU A 216 10.22 -4.06 7.83
C LEU A 216 10.70 -2.62 8.08
N ILE A 217 11.26 -2.34 9.27
CA ILE A 217 11.76 -1.01 9.63
C ILE A 217 12.85 -0.55 8.66
N LEU A 218 13.80 -1.44 8.33
CA LEU A 218 14.87 -1.12 7.38
C LEU A 218 14.33 -0.81 5.98
N CYS A 219 13.29 -1.53 5.53
CA CYS A 219 12.64 -1.27 4.25
C CYS A 219 11.91 0.08 4.25
N GLN A 220 11.11 0.35 5.29
CA GLN A 220 10.38 1.60 5.44
C GLN A 220 11.34 2.80 5.48
N TYR A 221 12.40 2.72 6.29
CA TYR A 221 13.42 3.77 6.35
C TYR A 221 14.04 4.05 4.97
N ARG A 222 14.45 2.99 4.26
CA ARG A 222 15.08 3.13 2.95
C ARG A 222 14.12 3.74 1.92
N PHE A 223 12.89 3.22 1.86
CA PHE A 223 11.89 3.74 0.93
C PHE A 223 11.62 5.23 1.20
N ARG A 224 11.44 5.62 2.47
CA ARG A 224 11.24 7.01 2.83
C ARG A 224 12.41 7.89 2.41
N LYS A 225 13.63 7.50 2.75
CA LYS A 225 14.86 8.26 2.43
C LYS A 225 15.04 8.42 0.93
N ASP A 226 14.81 7.37 0.15
CA ASP A 226 14.97 7.39 -1.31
C ASP A 226 13.81 8.15 -2.00
N LEU A 227 12.59 8.07 -1.48
CA LEU A 227 11.44 8.84 -1.97
C LEU A 227 11.57 10.34 -1.67
N LEU A 228 12.01 10.73 -0.48
CA LEU A 228 12.22 12.13 -0.15
C LEU A 228 13.24 12.79 -1.09
N LYS A 229 14.38 12.11 -1.32
CA LYS A 229 15.36 12.56 -2.31
C LYS A 229 14.77 12.66 -3.72
N HIS A 230 13.89 11.73 -4.08
CA HIS A 230 13.24 11.74 -5.39
C HIS A 230 12.24 12.88 -5.56
N ILE A 231 11.46 13.18 -4.51
CA ILE A 231 10.55 14.32 -4.49
C ILE A 231 11.33 15.62 -4.62
N GLU A 232 12.49 15.73 -3.96
CA GLU A 232 13.38 16.90 -4.10
C GLU A 232 14.00 17.01 -5.50
N SER A 233 14.43 15.90 -6.11
CA SER A 233 15.11 15.93 -7.42
C SER A 233 14.16 16.00 -8.62
N THR A 234 12.98 15.40 -8.51
CA THR A 234 12.03 15.18 -9.61
C THR A 234 10.59 15.20 -9.03
N PRO A 235 10.09 16.37 -8.59
CA PRO A 235 8.82 16.48 -7.86
C PRO A 235 7.60 16.08 -8.70
N TYR A 236 7.69 16.22 -10.02
CA TYR A 236 6.59 15.91 -10.95
C TYR A 236 6.49 14.42 -11.30
N LYS A 237 7.37 13.58 -10.72
CA LYS A 237 7.47 12.16 -11.06
C LYS A 237 6.97 11.24 -9.97
N ARG A 238 6.05 10.33 -10.28
CA ARG A 238 5.70 9.25 -9.36
C ARG A 238 6.75 8.15 -9.39
N ARG A 239 7.12 7.69 -8.20
CA ARG A 239 8.04 6.59 -7.98
C ARG A 239 7.45 5.63 -6.97
N VAL A 240 7.52 4.36 -7.33
CA VAL A 240 7.07 3.25 -6.50
C VAL A 240 8.27 2.36 -6.20
N PHE A 241 8.44 2.02 -4.93
CA PHE A 241 9.36 0.99 -4.46
C PHE A 241 8.57 -0.19 -3.93
N LEU A 242 9.00 -1.39 -4.28
CA LEU A 242 8.39 -2.65 -3.86
C LEU A 242 9.46 -3.54 -3.24
N LYS A 243 9.13 -4.18 -2.12
CA LYS A 243 9.94 -5.26 -1.54
C LYS A 243 9.06 -6.39 -1.04
N LEU A 244 9.37 -7.60 -1.50
CA LEU A 244 8.74 -8.83 -1.02
C LEU A 244 9.58 -9.44 0.11
N ILE A 245 8.93 -9.87 1.19
CA ILE A 245 9.56 -10.52 2.36
C ILE A 245 8.86 -11.85 2.61
N ARG A 246 9.54 -12.96 2.33
CA ARG A 246 9.04 -14.30 2.69
C ARG A 246 9.35 -14.64 4.13
N PHE A 247 8.37 -15.20 4.84
CA PHE A 247 8.57 -15.71 6.20
C PHE A 247 7.55 -16.80 6.55
N PRO A 248 7.95 -17.80 7.35
CA PRO A 248 7.02 -18.78 7.89
C PRO A 248 6.22 -18.15 9.04
N PHE A 249 4.92 -18.38 9.07
CA PHE A 249 4.02 -17.93 10.14
C PHE A 249 3.02 -19.03 10.50
N HIS A 250 3.10 -19.54 11.74
CA HIS A 250 2.30 -20.68 12.21
C HIS A 250 2.25 -21.88 11.23
N GLY A 251 3.39 -22.21 10.61
CA GLY A 251 3.51 -23.33 9.67
C GLY A 251 3.02 -23.04 8.24
N LYS A 252 2.47 -21.85 7.97
CA LYS A 252 2.11 -21.38 6.62
C LYS A 252 3.19 -20.47 6.05
N ASP A 253 3.40 -20.52 4.74
CA ASP A 253 4.29 -19.60 4.03
C ASP A 253 3.51 -18.31 3.71
N ARG A 254 4.01 -17.17 4.20
CA ARG A 254 3.41 -15.86 3.97
C ARG A 254 4.38 -14.95 3.26
N VAL A 255 3.83 -14.00 2.51
CA VAL A 255 4.61 -12.98 1.82
C VAL A 255 4.19 -11.61 2.33
N GLY A 256 5.13 -10.90 2.94
CA GLY A 256 4.99 -9.50 3.29
C GLY A 256 5.29 -8.63 2.08
N ILE A 257 4.36 -7.77 1.72
CA ILE A 257 4.46 -6.81 0.62
C ILE A 257 4.73 -5.44 1.24
N CYS A 258 5.94 -4.91 1.05
CA CYS A 258 6.28 -3.53 1.41
C CYS A 258 6.20 -2.66 0.16
N VAL A 259 5.42 -1.61 0.19
CA VAL A 259 5.31 -0.61 -0.87
C VAL A 259 5.68 0.76 -0.30
N GLY A 260 6.48 1.52 -1.02
CA GLY A 260 6.66 2.96 -0.78
C GLY A 260 6.35 3.71 -2.04
N MET A 261 5.60 4.81 -1.95
CA MET A 261 5.33 5.67 -3.11
C MET A 261 5.23 7.14 -2.73
N ASN A 262 5.56 8.04 -3.67
CA ASN A 262 5.23 9.45 -3.56
C ASN A 262 3.93 9.80 -4.28
N PHE A 263 3.36 10.91 -3.84
CA PHE A 263 2.18 11.55 -4.42
C PHE A 263 2.61 12.80 -5.20
N LEU A 264 1.85 13.13 -6.25
CA LEU A 264 2.01 14.39 -6.99
C LEU A 264 1.13 15.49 -6.40
N GLU A 265 0.00 15.10 -5.79
CA GLU A 265 -0.97 16.02 -5.22
C GLU A 265 -1.38 15.63 -3.80
N ASP A 266 -1.73 16.61 -2.97
CA ASP A 266 -2.15 16.41 -1.57
C ASP A 266 -3.37 15.48 -1.43
N LYS A 267 -4.23 15.46 -2.45
CA LYS A 267 -5.52 14.75 -2.45
C LYS A 267 -5.43 13.29 -2.92
N GLU A 268 -4.23 12.81 -3.19
CA GLU A 268 -4.01 11.42 -3.54
C GLU A 268 -4.05 10.51 -2.31
N LEU A 269 -4.57 9.30 -2.51
CA LEU A 269 -4.74 8.28 -1.48
C LEU A 269 -4.30 6.91 -2.01
N PHE A 270 -3.48 6.23 -1.22
CA PHE A 270 -3.07 4.85 -1.48
C PHE A 270 -2.90 4.10 -0.16
N GLU A 271 -3.81 3.17 0.14
CA GLU A 271 -3.85 2.40 1.38
C GLU A 271 -3.86 0.88 1.11
N GLU A 272 -4.07 0.08 2.16
CA GLU A 272 -4.19 -1.38 2.06
C GLU A 272 -5.24 -1.81 1.01
N LYS A 273 -6.39 -1.14 0.95
CA LYS A 273 -7.47 -1.47 0.02
C LYS A 273 -7.01 -1.42 -1.44
N GLN A 274 -6.29 -0.37 -1.82
CA GLN A 274 -5.77 -0.19 -3.18
C GLN A 274 -4.68 -1.22 -3.49
N LEU A 275 -3.79 -1.51 -2.53
CA LEU A 275 -2.77 -2.55 -2.67
C LEU A 275 -3.38 -3.95 -2.87
N ILE A 276 -4.38 -4.33 -2.07
CA ILE A 276 -5.04 -5.64 -2.19
C ILE A 276 -5.79 -5.78 -3.51
N LYS A 277 -6.40 -4.70 -4.02
CA LYS A 277 -7.01 -4.70 -5.35
C LYS A 277 -5.99 -4.95 -6.47
N ALA A 278 -4.87 -4.24 -6.45
CA ALA A 278 -3.78 -4.45 -7.41
C ALA A 278 -3.22 -5.88 -7.33
N LEU A 279 -3.03 -6.41 -6.11
CA LEU A 279 -2.57 -7.79 -5.95
C LEU A 279 -3.59 -8.83 -6.45
N ASN A 280 -4.89 -8.60 -6.24
CA ASN A 280 -5.95 -9.49 -6.74
C ASN A 280 -6.07 -9.50 -8.28
N HIS A 281 -5.65 -8.43 -8.95
CA HIS A 281 -5.56 -8.39 -10.41
C HIS A 281 -4.55 -9.43 -10.93
N HIS A 282 -3.39 -9.53 -10.28
CA HIS A 282 -2.38 -10.54 -10.63
C HIS A 282 -2.74 -11.94 -10.11
N PHE A 283 -3.26 -12.04 -8.89
CA PHE A 283 -3.57 -13.33 -8.25
C PHE A 283 -4.95 -13.30 -7.56
N PRO A 284 -6.03 -13.74 -8.24
CA PRO A 284 -7.39 -13.66 -7.68
C PRO A 284 -7.64 -14.57 -6.46
N PHE A 285 -6.70 -15.47 -6.13
CA PHE A 285 -6.81 -16.44 -5.03
C PHE A 285 -5.90 -16.11 -3.84
N ILE A 286 -5.62 -14.83 -3.60
CA ILE A 286 -4.91 -14.36 -2.41
C ILE A 286 -5.87 -13.67 -1.45
N ARG A 287 -5.47 -13.58 -0.19
CA ARG A 287 -6.16 -12.76 0.81
C ARG A 287 -5.17 -12.05 1.72
N PRO A 288 -5.50 -10.84 2.21
CA PRO A 288 -4.76 -10.21 3.29
C PRO A 288 -4.90 -11.02 4.58
N SER A 289 -3.85 -11.04 5.39
CA SER A 289 -3.90 -11.58 6.75
C SER A 289 -4.51 -10.54 7.68
N GLU A 290 -5.50 -10.93 8.48
CA GLU A 290 -6.17 -10.00 9.40
C GLU A 290 -5.19 -9.35 10.40
N GLY A 291 -5.31 -8.03 10.56
CA GLY A 291 -4.46 -7.25 11.47
C GLY A 291 -2.97 -7.27 11.11
N ALA A 292 -2.63 -7.61 9.87
CA ALA A 292 -1.26 -7.78 9.40
C ALA A 292 -0.74 -6.64 8.52
N SER A 293 -1.41 -5.49 8.57
CA SER A 293 -1.12 -4.36 7.70
C SER A 293 -0.69 -3.14 8.51
N ILE A 294 0.26 -2.39 7.96
CA ILE A 294 0.78 -1.15 8.54
C ILE A 294 0.78 -0.09 7.44
N TYR A 295 0.15 1.03 7.71
CA TYR A 295 0.11 2.19 6.84
C TYR A 295 0.79 3.36 7.52
N ILE A 296 1.73 4.01 6.83
CA ILE A 296 2.49 5.15 7.36
C ILE A 296 2.45 6.31 6.35
N ARG A 297 1.73 7.36 6.72
CA ARG A 297 1.76 8.69 6.10
C ARG A 297 1.94 9.73 7.20
N ARG A 298 2.94 10.61 7.09
CA ARG A 298 3.27 11.58 8.15
C ARG A 298 2.86 12.98 7.74
N GLY A 299 1.87 13.54 8.43
CA GLY A 299 1.44 14.93 8.23
C GLY A 299 1.14 15.26 6.77
N LYS A 300 1.78 16.30 6.25
CA LYS A 300 1.64 16.78 4.86
C LYS A 300 2.67 16.20 3.89
N GLU A 301 3.37 15.13 4.26
CA GLU A 301 4.30 14.51 3.33
C GLU A 301 3.55 13.93 2.13
N LEU A 302 4.07 14.22 0.93
CA LEU A 302 3.62 13.66 -0.34
C LEU A 302 4.20 12.27 -0.57
N LEU A 303 4.21 11.42 0.46
CA LEU A 303 4.61 10.03 0.36
C LEU A 303 3.88 9.15 1.36
N THR A 304 3.83 7.87 1.05
CA THR A 304 3.31 6.84 1.94
C THR A 304 4.17 5.59 1.87
N THR A 305 4.17 4.82 2.95
CA THR A 305 4.62 3.43 2.94
C THR A 305 3.53 2.52 3.48
N VAL A 306 3.26 1.44 2.76
CA VAL A 306 2.25 0.44 3.07
C VAL A 306 2.93 -0.91 3.22
N TYR A 307 2.57 -1.63 4.27
CA TYR A 307 2.95 -3.01 4.47
C TYR A 307 1.69 -3.86 4.63
N THR A 308 1.62 -5.00 3.97
CA THR A 308 0.57 -6.00 4.18
C THR A 308 1.13 -7.40 4.05
N GLU A 309 0.53 -8.37 4.75
CA GLU A 309 0.88 -9.79 4.63
C GLU A 309 -0.20 -10.53 3.84
N ILE A 310 0.19 -11.21 2.76
CA ILE A 310 -0.71 -12.02 1.95
C ILE A 310 -0.44 -13.51 2.09
N GLU A 311 -1.51 -14.29 1.94
CA GLU A 311 -1.48 -15.74 1.83
C GLU A 311 -2.44 -16.21 0.74
N HIS A 312 -2.16 -17.37 0.14
CA HIS A 312 -3.13 -18.00 -0.75
C HIS A 312 -4.34 -18.53 0.04
N ILE A 313 -5.53 -18.39 -0.53
CA ILE A 313 -6.79 -18.86 0.08
C ILE A 313 -6.75 -20.38 0.33
N ASN A 314 -6.13 -21.13 -0.59
CA ASN A 314 -5.96 -22.59 -0.49
C ASN A 314 -4.74 -23.00 0.37
N GLY A 315 -4.00 -22.06 0.96
CA GLY A 315 -2.83 -22.33 1.79
C GLY A 315 -1.60 -22.82 1.03
N ARG A 316 -1.59 -22.80 -0.31
CA ARG A 316 -0.40 -23.14 -1.11
C ARG A 316 0.70 -22.10 -0.90
N ARG A 317 1.95 -22.52 -1.10
CA ARG A 317 3.10 -21.60 -1.09
C ARG A 317 3.18 -20.82 -2.41
N PHE A 318 3.68 -19.59 -2.34
CA PHE A 318 4.03 -18.82 -3.53
C PHE A 318 5.25 -19.43 -4.22
N SER A 319 5.14 -19.62 -5.53
CA SER A 319 6.25 -20.07 -6.37
C SER A 319 7.20 -18.91 -6.69
N GLU A 320 8.46 -19.24 -7.02
CA GLU A 320 9.45 -18.21 -7.41
C GLU A 320 9.00 -17.42 -8.64
N MET A 321 8.33 -18.08 -9.60
CA MET A 321 7.82 -17.42 -10.82
C MET A 321 6.76 -16.36 -10.49
N GLU A 322 5.83 -16.67 -9.58
CA GLU A 322 4.81 -15.72 -9.15
C GLU A 322 5.42 -14.50 -8.44
N LEU A 323 6.46 -14.73 -7.63
CA LEU A 323 7.15 -13.63 -6.94
C LEU A 323 7.94 -12.75 -7.91
N LEU A 324 8.59 -13.34 -8.92
CA LEU A 324 9.29 -12.59 -9.97
C LEU A 324 8.32 -11.77 -10.82
N GLU A 325 7.14 -12.31 -11.13
CA GLU A 325 6.08 -11.60 -11.84
C GLU A 325 5.57 -10.41 -11.02
N LEU A 326 5.31 -10.61 -9.71
CA LEU A 326 4.96 -9.51 -8.80
C LEU A 326 6.04 -8.43 -8.75
N GLU A 327 7.32 -8.80 -8.61
CA GLU A 327 8.40 -7.81 -8.53
C GLU A 327 8.50 -6.96 -9.80
N LYS A 328 8.15 -7.52 -10.97
CA LYS A 328 8.27 -6.85 -12.26
C LYS A 328 7.05 -6.01 -12.62
N GLU A 329 5.84 -6.55 -12.44
CA GLU A 329 4.62 -5.94 -12.99
C GLU A 329 3.86 -5.09 -11.97
N LEU A 330 3.86 -5.49 -10.70
CA LEU A 330 3.09 -4.80 -9.64
C LEU A 330 3.46 -3.31 -9.51
N PRO A 331 4.73 -2.85 -9.57
CA PRO A 331 5.03 -1.43 -9.45
C PRO A 331 4.32 -0.55 -10.49
N GLN A 332 4.16 -1.04 -11.72
CA GLN A 332 3.45 -0.32 -12.77
C GLN A 332 1.93 -0.35 -12.55
N ASP A 333 1.39 -1.49 -12.12
CA ASP A 333 -0.03 -1.61 -11.83
C ASP A 333 -0.45 -0.72 -10.64
N LEU A 334 0.40 -0.62 -9.61
CA LEU A 334 0.16 0.22 -8.43
C LEU A 334 -0.01 1.71 -8.78
N LEU A 335 0.67 2.21 -9.81
CA LEU A 335 0.50 3.60 -10.26
C LEU A 335 -0.93 3.90 -10.73
N SER A 336 -1.62 2.90 -11.28
CA SER A 336 -3.01 3.02 -11.76
C SER A 336 -4.07 2.85 -10.65
N HIS A 337 -3.65 2.45 -9.45
CA HIS A 337 -4.54 2.21 -8.31
C HIS A 337 -4.51 3.33 -7.25
N VAL A 338 -3.79 4.44 -7.51
CA VAL A 338 -3.83 5.62 -6.65
C VAL A 338 -5.18 6.32 -6.81
N GLU A 339 -5.91 6.47 -5.71
CA GLU A 339 -7.23 7.10 -5.70
C GLU A 339 -7.10 8.62 -5.50
N TYR A 340 -8.00 9.37 -6.12
CA TYR A 340 -8.10 10.82 -5.94
C TYR A 340 -9.29 11.18 -5.07
N ILE A 341 -9.05 11.91 -3.97
CA ILE A 341 -10.12 12.41 -3.12
C ILE A 341 -10.79 13.61 -3.81
N MET A 342 -11.88 13.33 -4.51
CA MET A 342 -12.76 14.35 -5.07
C MET A 342 -13.60 14.99 -3.97
N HIS A 343 -13.52 16.32 -3.82
CA HIS A 343 -14.49 17.04 -3.00
C HIS A 343 -15.87 17.00 -3.65
N PRO A 344 -16.95 16.88 -2.86
CA PRO A 344 -18.29 17.01 -3.40
C PRO A 344 -18.44 18.42 -3.99
N VAL A 345 -18.74 18.49 -5.29
CA VAL A 345 -19.08 19.76 -5.94
C VAL A 345 -20.47 20.16 -5.47
N PHE A 346 -20.58 21.31 -4.81
CA PHE A 346 -21.86 21.92 -4.49
C PHE A 346 -22.26 22.84 -5.63
N MET A 347 -23.11 22.34 -6.52
CA MET A 347 -23.75 23.15 -7.56
C MET A 347 -25.26 23.12 -7.30
N PRO A 348 -25.89 24.26 -6.95
CA PRO A 348 -27.34 24.31 -6.81
C PRO A 348 -27.99 24.02 -8.17
N ARG A 349 -29.14 23.35 -8.15
CA ARG A 349 -29.85 23.00 -9.37
C ARG A 349 -30.29 24.26 -10.09
N ASN A 350 -30.09 24.25 -11.41
CA ASN A 350 -30.64 25.27 -12.27
C ASN A 350 -32.13 24.97 -12.53
N GLU A 351 -33.00 25.59 -11.73
CA GLU A 351 -34.45 25.47 -11.82
C GLU A 351 -35.00 25.85 -13.21
N GLU A 352 -34.37 26.83 -13.88
CA GLU A 352 -34.75 27.24 -15.23
C GLU A 352 -34.46 26.13 -16.25
N GLU A 353 -33.35 25.42 -16.10
CA GLU A 353 -33.00 24.29 -16.96
C GLU A 353 -33.98 23.13 -16.77
N VAL A 354 -34.37 22.83 -15.53
CA VAL A 354 -35.38 21.79 -15.25
C VAL A 354 -36.72 22.17 -15.90
N MET A 355 -37.18 23.41 -15.75
CA MET A 355 -38.40 23.90 -16.39
C MET A 355 -38.32 23.87 -17.92
N ARG A 356 -37.18 24.30 -18.48
CA ARG A 356 -36.92 24.27 -19.93
C ARG A 356 -36.99 22.84 -20.46
N ASN A 357 -36.34 21.89 -19.79
CA ASN A 357 -36.36 20.49 -20.21
C ASN A 357 -37.76 19.88 -20.11
N MET A 358 -38.53 20.16 -19.04
CA MET A 358 -39.93 19.73 -18.96
C MET A 358 -40.78 20.26 -20.13
N LEU A 359 -40.61 21.55 -20.49
CA LEU A 359 -41.32 22.14 -21.63
C LEU A 359 -40.90 21.52 -22.96
N THR A 360 -39.61 21.28 -23.16
CA THR A 360 -39.08 20.62 -24.37
C THR A 360 -39.65 19.22 -24.50
N LEU A 361 -39.57 18.38 -23.46
CA LEU A 361 -40.09 17.01 -23.47
C LEU A 361 -41.62 16.98 -23.66
N SER A 362 -42.35 17.94 -23.09
CA SER A 362 -43.81 18.04 -23.28
C SER A 362 -44.21 18.32 -24.74
N LYS A 363 -43.39 19.06 -25.50
CA LYS A 363 -43.62 19.35 -26.93
C LYS A 363 -43.37 18.13 -27.83
N GLU A 364 -42.58 17.16 -27.37
CA GLU A 364 -42.32 15.92 -28.11
C GLU A 364 -43.49 14.94 -28.07
N ILE A 365 -44.46 15.14 -27.17
CA ILE A 365 -45.68 14.32 -27.04
C ILE A 365 -46.82 15.03 -27.78
N ASN A 366 -47.23 14.48 -28.92
CA ASN A 366 -48.29 15.02 -29.78
C ASN A 366 -49.50 14.09 -29.91
N SER A 367 -49.37 12.82 -29.51
CA SER A 367 -50.44 11.82 -29.50
C SER A 367 -50.54 11.09 -28.16
N ILE A 368 -51.69 10.46 -27.89
CA ILE A 368 -51.91 9.59 -26.72
C ILE A 368 -51.04 8.33 -26.82
N GLU A 369 -50.73 7.89 -28.04
CA GLU A 369 -49.90 6.71 -28.33
C GLU A 369 -48.40 7.00 -28.23
N ASP A 370 -48.00 8.27 -28.07
CA ASP A 370 -46.59 8.62 -27.96
C ASP A 370 -45.98 8.06 -26.67
N LEU A 371 -44.78 7.50 -26.81
CA LEU A 371 -44.02 7.02 -25.68
C LEU A 371 -43.71 8.15 -24.68
N PRO A 372 -43.70 7.85 -23.36
CA PRO A 372 -43.17 8.76 -22.35
C PRO A 372 -41.79 9.28 -22.74
N GLN A 373 -41.52 10.55 -22.43
CA GLN A 373 -40.26 11.22 -22.72
C GLN A 373 -39.44 11.33 -21.44
N GLY A 374 -38.23 10.79 -21.44
CA GLY A 374 -37.34 10.79 -20.28
C GLY A 374 -36.07 11.58 -20.54
N PHE A 375 -35.61 12.33 -19.53
CA PHE A 375 -34.32 12.98 -19.51
C PHE A 375 -33.59 12.59 -18.22
N ILE A 376 -32.41 11.98 -18.35
CA ILE A 376 -31.62 11.47 -17.23
C ILE A 376 -30.30 12.23 -17.18
N SER A 377 -30.02 12.88 -16.05
CA SER A 377 -28.80 13.64 -15.83
C SER A 377 -28.15 13.28 -14.51
N PHE A 378 -26.81 13.27 -14.48
CA PHE A 378 -26.08 13.11 -13.23
C PHE A 378 -26.24 14.37 -12.36
N ASP A 379 -26.58 14.20 -11.09
CA ASP A 379 -26.83 15.28 -10.14
C ASP A 379 -25.62 15.48 -9.22
N ARG A 380 -25.25 14.44 -8.48
CA ARG A 380 -24.14 14.48 -7.51
C ARG A 380 -23.68 13.09 -7.10
N GLN A 381 -22.54 13.02 -6.42
CA GLN A 381 -22.04 11.83 -5.74
C GLN A 381 -21.74 12.11 -4.26
N THR A 382 -21.91 11.09 -3.42
CA THR A 382 -21.39 11.04 -2.05
C THR A 382 -20.24 10.02 -2.00
N ARG A 383 -19.76 9.68 -0.80
CA ARG A 383 -18.73 8.63 -0.63
C ARG A 383 -19.24 7.27 -1.09
N THR A 384 -20.51 6.97 -0.86
CA THR A 384 -21.11 5.64 -1.04
C THR A 384 -22.10 5.58 -2.19
N ASP A 385 -22.64 6.72 -2.62
CA ASP A 385 -23.79 6.74 -3.53
C ASP A 385 -23.61 7.74 -4.67
N ILE A 386 -24.31 7.49 -5.76
CA ILE A 386 -24.48 8.41 -6.88
C ILE A 386 -25.96 8.73 -7.08
N PHE A 387 -26.23 9.95 -7.51
CA PHE A 387 -27.58 10.48 -7.67
C PHE A 387 -27.78 10.94 -9.09
N PHE A 388 -28.89 10.52 -9.69
CA PHE A 388 -29.35 10.98 -10.98
C PHE A 388 -30.68 11.72 -10.84
N THR A 389 -30.83 12.82 -11.56
CA THR A 389 -32.12 13.51 -11.73
C THR A 389 -32.79 12.97 -12.98
N VAL A 390 -34.03 12.55 -12.82
CA VAL A 390 -34.89 12.08 -13.91
C VAL A 390 -36.03 13.07 -14.06
N ILE A 391 -36.21 13.55 -15.29
CA ILE A 391 -37.41 14.29 -15.71
C ILE A 391 -38.18 13.36 -16.64
N LEU A 392 -39.38 12.96 -16.23
CA LEU A 392 -40.25 12.10 -16.99
C LEU A 392 -41.52 12.86 -17.37
N VAL A 393 -41.86 12.88 -18.65
CA VAL A 393 -43.11 13.47 -19.15
C VAL A 393 -43.93 12.41 -19.86
N ARG A 394 -45.21 12.30 -19.53
CA ARG A 394 -46.12 11.33 -20.15
C ARG A 394 -47.55 11.85 -20.21
N VAL A 395 -48.40 11.17 -20.97
CA VAL A 395 -49.85 11.40 -20.95
C VAL A 395 -50.46 10.66 -19.76
N LYS A 396 -51.21 11.37 -18.93
CA LYS A 396 -51.94 10.79 -17.79
C LYS A 396 -53.32 10.34 -18.26
N THR A 397 -53.59 9.04 -18.17
CA THR A 397 -54.90 8.45 -18.46
C THR A 397 -55.68 8.23 -17.17
N ALA A 398 -57.02 8.18 -17.24
CA ALA A 398 -57.90 8.02 -16.07
C ALA A 398 -57.63 6.74 -15.25
N HIS A 399 -56.98 5.73 -15.83
CA HIS A 399 -56.63 4.47 -15.18
C HIS A 399 -55.14 4.34 -14.83
N SER A 400 -54.31 5.32 -15.19
CA SER A 400 -52.88 5.30 -14.89
C SER A 400 -52.60 5.76 -13.45
N LYS A 401 -51.80 4.97 -12.73
CA LYS A 401 -51.21 5.39 -11.44
C LYS A 401 -50.26 6.55 -11.68
N ASP A 402 -50.14 7.47 -10.72
CA ASP A 402 -49.13 8.53 -10.77
C ASP A 402 -47.70 7.96 -10.74
N VAL A 403 -46.74 8.77 -11.20
CA VAL A 403 -45.32 8.35 -11.27
C VAL A 403 -44.81 7.97 -9.89
N GLU A 404 -45.18 8.73 -8.86
CA GLU A 404 -44.76 8.46 -7.49
C GLU A 404 -45.20 7.07 -7.00
N SER A 405 -46.45 6.67 -7.22
CA SER A 405 -46.92 5.33 -6.83
C SER A 405 -46.27 4.21 -7.65
N LEU A 406 -45.85 4.46 -8.90
CA LEU A 406 -45.14 3.47 -9.69
C LEU A 406 -43.75 3.17 -9.12
N PHE A 407 -43.01 4.21 -8.73
CA PHE A 407 -41.64 4.05 -8.24
C PHE A 407 -41.55 3.67 -6.76
N ILE A 408 -42.46 4.13 -5.89
CA ILE A 408 -42.44 3.77 -4.45
C ILE A 408 -42.63 2.27 -4.24
N ASN A 409 -43.44 1.63 -5.08
CA ASN A 409 -43.74 0.20 -4.96
C ASN A 409 -42.67 -0.70 -5.59
N HIS A 410 -41.64 -0.13 -6.23
CA HIS A 410 -40.60 -0.91 -6.88
C HIS A 410 -39.52 -1.34 -5.87
N LEU A 411 -39.35 -2.66 -5.70
CA LEU A 411 -38.27 -3.26 -4.91
C LEU A 411 -36.97 -3.34 -5.73
N GLY A 412 -36.54 -2.19 -6.26
CA GLY A 412 -35.39 -2.10 -7.18
C GLY A 412 -34.06 -1.95 -6.45
N ALA A 413 -32.96 -1.99 -7.21
CA ALA A 413 -31.62 -1.76 -6.65
C ALA A 413 -31.30 -0.27 -6.44
N PHE A 414 -32.28 0.62 -6.65
CA PHE A 414 -32.16 2.06 -6.46
C PHE A 414 -33.18 2.56 -5.43
N GLN A 415 -32.85 3.67 -4.76
CA GLN A 415 -33.77 4.37 -3.88
C GLN A 415 -34.42 5.55 -4.64
N TYR A 416 -35.75 5.53 -4.74
CA TYR A 416 -36.55 6.62 -5.29
C TYR A 416 -36.66 7.78 -4.29
N LEU A 417 -36.45 9.01 -4.78
CA LEU A 417 -36.54 10.24 -4.00
C LEU A 417 -37.39 11.24 -4.78
N PRO A 418 -38.68 11.42 -4.43
CA PRO A 418 -39.55 12.35 -5.14
C PRO A 418 -39.08 13.80 -4.96
N ASP A 419 -39.37 14.63 -5.95
CA ASP A 419 -39.11 16.07 -5.90
C ASP A 419 -40.40 16.84 -6.20
N ARG A 420 -40.94 16.74 -7.41
CA ARG A 420 -42.20 17.38 -7.80
C ARG A 420 -42.85 16.76 -9.02
N SER A 421 -44.16 16.91 -9.13
CA SER A 421 -44.94 16.62 -10.33
C SER A 421 -45.79 17.84 -10.70
N LYS A 422 -45.86 18.16 -12.00
CA LYS A 422 -46.65 19.28 -12.55
C LYS A 422 -47.41 18.84 -13.79
N LEU A 423 -48.59 19.42 -14.00
CA LEU A 423 -49.31 19.28 -15.27
C LEU A 423 -48.76 20.31 -16.27
N MET A 424 -48.42 19.85 -17.47
CA MET A 424 -47.75 20.63 -18.52
C MET A 424 -48.70 21.03 -19.67
N GLY A 425 -50.00 21.04 -19.40
CA GLY A 425 -51.07 21.32 -20.35
C GLY A 425 -51.87 20.08 -20.76
N GLN A 426 -52.90 20.30 -21.58
CA GLN A 426 -53.78 19.26 -22.12
C GLN A 426 -53.38 18.87 -23.53
N LEU A 427 -53.43 17.57 -23.84
CA LEU A 427 -53.30 17.07 -25.19
C LEU A 427 -54.66 17.11 -25.92
N THR A 428 -55.71 16.70 -25.20
CA THR A 428 -57.13 16.79 -25.56
C THR A 428 -57.94 17.11 -24.30
N ASP A 429 -59.24 17.41 -24.44
CA ASP A 429 -60.12 17.77 -23.30
C ASP A 429 -60.16 16.71 -22.17
N SER A 430 -59.69 15.48 -22.42
CA SER A 430 -59.72 14.35 -21.49
C SER A 430 -58.36 13.83 -21.03
N HIS A 431 -57.23 14.38 -21.54
CA HIS A 431 -55.90 13.83 -21.28
C HIS A 431 -54.87 14.93 -20.98
N ASP A 432 -54.39 14.95 -19.74
CA ASP A 432 -53.35 15.88 -19.30
C ASP A 432 -51.94 15.32 -19.53
N LYS A 433 -50.97 16.19 -19.80
CA LYS A 433 -49.55 15.85 -19.76
C LYS A 433 -49.02 16.03 -18.35
N GLU A 434 -48.46 14.97 -17.76
CA GLU A 434 -47.83 14.97 -16.46
C GLU A 434 -46.30 14.99 -16.63
N ALA A 435 -45.63 15.96 -16.01
CA ALA A 435 -44.18 16.00 -15.88
C ALA A 435 -43.77 15.77 -14.42
N SER A 436 -42.96 14.76 -14.18
CA SER A 436 -42.43 14.41 -12.86
C SER A 436 -40.92 14.56 -12.86
N VAL A 437 -40.42 15.26 -11.85
CA VAL A 437 -39.00 15.37 -11.54
C VAL A 437 -38.76 14.58 -10.27
N PHE A 438 -37.76 13.71 -10.30
CA PHE A 438 -37.38 12.91 -9.14
C PHE A 438 -35.90 12.52 -9.22
N ARG A 439 -35.39 11.96 -8.12
CA ARG A 439 -34.03 11.45 -8.02
C ARG A 439 -34.02 9.96 -7.84
N LEU A 440 -33.05 9.32 -8.48
CA LEU A 440 -32.72 7.92 -8.26
C LEU A 440 -31.33 7.85 -7.63
N LYS A 441 -31.24 7.23 -6.46
CA LYS A 441 -30.00 7.01 -5.71
C LYS A 441 -29.53 5.57 -5.92
N LEU A 442 -28.27 5.41 -6.28
CA LEU A 442 -27.61 4.13 -6.51
C LEU A 442 -26.38 3.97 -5.62
N SER A 443 -26.08 2.73 -5.25
CA SER A 443 -24.77 2.40 -4.64
C SER A 443 -23.65 2.61 -5.65
N LYS A 444 -22.65 3.39 -5.27
CA LYS A 444 -21.46 3.70 -6.08
C LYS A 444 -20.61 2.47 -6.38
N GLU A 445 -20.57 1.50 -5.49
CA GLU A 445 -19.62 0.38 -5.54
C GLU A 445 -19.75 -0.48 -6.80
N HIS A 446 -20.98 -0.62 -7.33
CA HIS A 446 -21.25 -1.42 -8.53
C HIS A 446 -20.79 -0.75 -9.84
N PHE A 447 -20.42 0.54 -9.78
CA PHE A 447 -20.09 1.36 -10.94
C PHE A 447 -18.67 1.92 -10.87
N LEU A 448 -17.81 1.38 -9.99
CA LEU A 448 -16.41 1.76 -9.91
C LEU A 448 -15.57 1.04 -10.98
N ARG A 449 -14.71 1.79 -11.66
CA ARG A 449 -13.65 1.31 -12.55
C ARG A 449 -12.45 0.82 -11.70
N LEU A 450 -11.47 0.20 -12.38
CA LEU A 450 -10.25 -0.32 -11.72
C LEU A 450 -9.48 0.80 -11.01
N ASP A 451 -9.36 1.95 -11.66
CA ASP A 451 -8.74 3.19 -11.15
C ASP A 451 -9.58 3.95 -10.11
N GLN A 452 -10.67 3.35 -9.62
CA GLN A 452 -11.63 3.95 -8.68
C GLN A 452 -12.42 5.16 -9.22
N SER A 453 -12.33 5.45 -10.52
CA SER A 453 -13.23 6.40 -11.16
C SER A 453 -14.64 5.80 -11.32
N ILE A 454 -15.67 6.65 -11.39
CA ILE A 454 -17.06 6.19 -11.55
C ILE A 454 -17.41 6.09 -13.03
N ASP A 455 -17.94 4.94 -13.43
CA ASP A 455 -18.58 4.75 -14.71
C ASP A 455 -20.03 5.24 -14.66
N LEU A 456 -20.21 6.55 -14.88
CA LEU A 456 -21.53 7.19 -14.95
C LEU A 456 -22.38 6.66 -16.10
N TYR A 457 -21.76 6.16 -17.17
CA TYR A 457 -22.46 5.60 -18.31
C TYR A 457 -23.13 4.28 -17.92
N ARG A 458 -22.38 3.35 -17.32
CA ARG A 458 -22.91 2.08 -16.84
C ARG A 458 -24.01 2.28 -15.81
N ALA A 459 -23.83 3.23 -14.89
CA ALA A 459 -24.86 3.61 -13.93
C ALA A 459 -26.13 4.13 -14.62
N ARG A 460 -25.99 4.96 -15.65
CA ARG A 460 -27.12 5.48 -16.41
C ARG A 460 -27.84 4.38 -17.20
N GLN A 461 -27.11 3.47 -17.85
CA GLN A 461 -27.73 2.34 -18.58
C GLN A 461 -28.52 1.44 -17.64
N PHE A 462 -27.95 1.17 -16.45
CA PHE A 462 -28.67 0.48 -15.39
C PHE A 462 -29.97 1.19 -15.04
N LEU A 463 -29.96 2.52 -14.86
CA LEU A 463 -31.17 3.30 -14.60
C LEU A 463 -32.18 3.27 -15.75
N VAL A 464 -31.74 3.33 -17.01
CA VAL A 464 -32.64 3.25 -18.15
C VAL A 464 -33.41 1.94 -18.10
N ASN A 465 -32.71 0.82 -17.89
CA ASN A 465 -33.34 -0.50 -17.79
C ASN A 465 -34.34 -0.58 -16.62
N GLU A 466 -33.93 -0.13 -15.43
CA GLU A 466 -34.80 -0.11 -14.25
C GLU A 466 -36.02 0.80 -14.43
N ILE A 467 -35.85 1.98 -15.03
CA ILE A 467 -36.98 2.87 -15.36
C ILE A 467 -37.91 2.17 -16.35
N THR A 468 -37.37 1.52 -17.39
CA THR A 468 -38.16 0.76 -18.37
C THR A 468 -38.95 -0.37 -17.71
N GLU A 469 -38.41 -1.04 -16.69
CA GLU A 469 -39.14 -2.04 -15.90
C GLU A 469 -40.31 -1.42 -15.11
N VAL A 470 -40.14 -0.19 -14.59
CA VAL A 470 -41.16 0.51 -13.79
C VAL A 470 -42.31 1.05 -14.66
N ILE A 471 -41.99 1.73 -15.77
CA ILE A 471 -42.98 2.51 -16.54
C ILE A 471 -43.24 1.95 -17.96
N GLY A 472 -42.52 0.91 -18.37
CA GLY A 472 -42.52 0.41 -19.74
C GLY A 472 -41.56 1.18 -20.66
N GLU A 473 -41.68 0.95 -21.97
CA GLU A 473 -40.85 1.63 -22.96
C GLU A 473 -41.04 3.15 -22.91
N PHE A 474 -39.93 3.89 -22.93
CA PHE A 474 -39.91 5.34 -22.97
C PHE A 474 -38.80 5.83 -23.91
N ARG A 475 -38.96 7.03 -24.46
CA ARG A 475 -37.95 7.67 -25.29
C ARG A 475 -36.94 8.39 -24.40
N ASP A 476 -35.70 7.93 -24.46
CA ASP A 476 -34.57 8.57 -23.79
C ASP A 476 -34.03 9.75 -24.61
N PHE A 477 -34.48 10.97 -24.27
CA PHE A 477 -34.23 12.18 -25.04
C PHE A 477 -32.74 12.50 -25.18
N ASN A 478 -31.95 12.28 -24.13
CA ASN A 478 -30.50 12.51 -24.15
C ASN A 478 -29.66 11.23 -24.32
N GLY A 479 -30.31 10.08 -24.56
CA GLY A 479 -29.65 8.78 -24.74
C GLY A 479 -29.03 8.54 -26.11
N GLY A 480 -29.58 9.13 -27.18
CA GLY A 480 -29.16 8.81 -28.55
C GLY A 480 -27.69 9.10 -28.86
N MET A 481 -27.16 10.23 -28.40
CA MET A 481 -25.73 10.54 -28.52
C MET A 481 -24.86 9.58 -27.71
N ILE A 482 -25.34 9.20 -26.53
CA ILE A 482 -24.64 8.32 -25.59
C ILE A 482 -24.53 6.90 -26.18
N ALA A 483 -25.61 6.39 -26.77
CA ALA A 483 -25.64 5.09 -27.46
C ALA A 483 -24.66 5.05 -28.65
N LYS A 484 -24.63 6.10 -29.49
CA LYS A 484 -23.68 6.18 -30.63
C LYS A 484 -22.21 6.19 -30.21
N LYS A 485 -21.89 6.80 -29.06
CA LYS A 485 -20.52 6.77 -28.53
C LYS A 485 -20.10 5.35 -28.14
N GLU A 486 -20.99 4.61 -27.48
CA GLU A 486 -20.70 3.23 -27.09
C GLU A 486 -20.61 2.31 -28.30
N GLU A 487 -21.41 2.56 -29.34
CA GLU A 487 -21.31 1.85 -30.61
C GLU A 487 -19.88 2.00 -31.19
N LEU A 488 -19.37 3.24 -31.29
CA LEU A 488 -18.02 3.49 -31.78
C LEU A 488 -16.95 2.83 -30.89
N LEU A 489 -17.03 3.02 -29.57
CA LEU A 489 -16.07 2.43 -28.63
C LEU A 489 -16.10 0.89 -28.67
N GLY A 490 -17.29 0.31 -28.82
CA GLY A 490 -17.51 -1.13 -29.01
C GLY A 490 -16.88 -1.64 -30.29
N GLN A 491 -17.07 -0.92 -31.41
CA GLN A 491 -16.42 -1.24 -32.68
C GLN A 491 -14.89 -1.18 -32.56
N VAL A 492 -14.33 -0.14 -31.92
CA VAL A 492 -12.90 -0.01 -31.66
C VAL A 492 -12.36 -1.19 -30.84
N ARG A 493 -13.03 -1.55 -29.74
CA ARG A 493 -12.69 -2.71 -28.90
C ARG A 493 -12.70 -4.01 -29.72
N HIS A 494 -13.70 -4.19 -30.59
CA HIS A 494 -13.80 -5.35 -31.47
C HIS A 494 -12.60 -5.44 -32.43
N ARG A 495 -12.27 -4.33 -33.11
CA ARG A 495 -11.13 -4.27 -34.04
C ARG A 495 -9.78 -4.53 -33.36
N LEU A 496 -9.59 -4.03 -32.13
CA LEU A 496 -8.38 -4.31 -31.35
C LEU A 496 -8.27 -5.79 -30.96
N LYS A 497 -9.39 -6.44 -30.63
CA LYS A 497 -9.45 -7.88 -30.35
C LYS A 497 -9.14 -8.71 -31.60
N GLU A 498 -9.69 -8.35 -32.75
CA GLU A 498 -9.39 -9.01 -34.04
C GLU A 498 -7.89 -8.95 -34.37
N LYS A 499 -7.25 -7.80 -34.14
CA LYS A 499 -5.81 -7.60 -34.32
C LYS A 499 -4.96 -8.28 -33.24
N LYS A 500 -5.56 -8.98 -32.26
CA LYS A 500 -4.91 -9.65 -31.11
C LYS A 500 -3.98 -8.73 -30.32
N VAL A 501 -4.28 -7.44 -30.28
CA VAL A 501 -3.46 -6.47 -29.53
C VAL A 501 -3.86 -6.53 -28.06
N LYS A 502 -2.88 -6.73 -27.17
CA LYS A 502 -3.08 -6.52 -25.73
C LYS A 502 -3.09 -5.01 -25.44
N TYR A 503 -4.16 -4.51 -24.82
CA TYR A 503 -4.29 -3.11 -24.42
C TYR A 503 -4.95 -3.00 -23.03
N ASN A 504 -4.70 -1.90 -22.33
CA ASN A 504 -5.38 -1.57 -21.09
C ASN A 504 -6.71 -0.87 -21.41
N GLN A 505 -7.81 -1.38 -20.85
CA GLN A 505 -9.16 -0.88 -21.15
C GLN A 505 -9.42 0.53 -20.61
N VAL A 506 -8.92 0.83 -19.41
CA VAL A 506 -9.06 2.16 -18.78
C VAL A 506 -8.38 3.21 -19.66
N TRP A 507 -7.20 2.87 -20.18
CA TRP A 507 -6.42 3.71 -21.09
C TRP A 507 -7.14 4.01 -22.40
N LEU A 508 -7.73 2.99 -23.03
CA LEU A 508 -8.51 3.17 -24.26
C LEU A 508 -9.69 4.12 -24.04
N GLU A 509 -10.41 3.94 -22.94
CA GLU A 509 -11.54 4.78 -22.58
C GLU A 509 -11.12 6.22 -22.27
N ASN A 510 -10.04 6.41 -21.51
CA ASN A 510 -9.52 7.74 -21.22
C ASN A 510 -9.15 8.46 -22.52
N PHE A 511 -8.52 7.77 -23.48
CA PHE A 511 -8.21 8.34 -24.79
C PHE A 511 -9.48 8.74 -25.54
N PHE A 512 -10.45 7.84 -25.59
CA PHE A 512 -11.72 8.07 -26.26
C PHE A 512 -12.45 9.31 -25.71
N TYR A 513 -12.54 9.43 -24.38
CA TYR A 513 -13.23 10.56 -23.75
C TYR A 513 -12.41 11.85 -23.74
N SER A 514 -11.09 11.79 -23.99
CA SER A 514 -10.26 12.98 -24.19
C SER A 514 -10.50 13.70 -25.52
N LEU A 515 -11.14 13.04 -26.50
CA LEU A 515 -11.33 13.60 -27.84
C LEU A 515 -12.30 14.80 -27.84
N ASN A 516 -11.84 15.90 -28.46
CA ASN A 516 -12.52 17.17 -28.59
C ASN A 516 -12.46 17.63 -30.06
N PRO A 517 -13.57 18.08 -30.70
CA PRO A 517 -14.93 18.22 -30.15
C PRO A 517 -15.60 16.89 -29.81
N VAL A 518 -16.44 16.90 -28.78
CA VAL A 518 -17.15 15.71 -28.26
C VAL A 518 -17.96 14.97 -29.33
N VAL A 519 -18.38 15.67 -30.38
CA VAL A 519 -19.09 15.09 -31.54
C VAL A 519 -18.21 14.08 -32.30
N MET A 520 -16.88 14.22 -32.25
CA MET A 520 -15.96 13.28 -32.89
C MET A 520 -15.94 11.91 -32.22
N GLN A 521 -16.40 11.81 -30.97
CA GLN A 521 -16.63 10.54 -30.27
C GLN A 521 -17.77 9.71 -30.88
N THR A 522 -18.48 10.23 -31.89
CA THR A 522 -19.49 9.49 -32.67
C THR A 522 -19.23 9.48 -34.17
N LEU A 523 -18.39 10.38 -34.67
CA LEU A 523 -18.15 10.55 -36.11
C LEU A 523 -16.78 10.03 -36.58
N LEU A 524 -15.84 9.81 -35.66
CA LEU A 524 -14.51 9.32 -36.02
C LEU A 524 -14.60 7.88 -36.51
N ASP A 525 -13.93 7.61 -37.63
CA ASP A 525 -13.83 6.28 -38.21
C ASP A 525 -13.13 5.30 -37.24
N PRO A 526 -13.69 4.09 -36.98
CA PRO A 526 -13.13 3.14 -36.02
C PRO A 526 -11.70 2.70 -36.34
N ASP A 527 -11.37 2.49 -37.61
CA ASP A 527 -10.04 2.05 -38.02
C ASP A 527 -9.00 3.15 -37.78
N THR A 528 -9.37 4.40 -38.07
CA THR A 528 -8.56 5.58 -37.78
C THR A 528 -8.31 5.74 -36.28
N PHE A 529 -9.35 5.58 -35.45
CA PHE A 529 -9.21 5.60 -34.00
C PHE A 529 -8.22 4.53 -33.53
N VAL A 530 -8.36 3.30 -34.01
CA VAL A 530 -7.47 2.18 -33.67
C VAL A 530 -6.02 2.53 -34.01
N GLN A 531 -5.77 3.10 -35.19
CA GLN A 531 -4.41 3.50 -35.57
C GLN A 531 -3.86 4.59 -34.65
N ALA A 532 -4.64 5.65 -34.39
CA ALA A 532 -4.23 6.72 -33.48
C ALA A 532 -3.88 6.18 -32.09
N PHE A 533 -4.73 5.30 -31.54
CA PHE A 533 -4.51 4.67 -30.23
C PHE A 533 -3.27 3.76 -30.21
N LEU A 534 -3.04 2.96 -31.26
CA LEU A 534 -1.87 2.08 -31.35
C LEU A 534 -0.57 2.87 -31.48
N LYS A 535 -0.58 3.96 -32.25
CA LYS A 535 0.56 4.87 -32.38
C LYS A 535 0.85 5.56 -31.06
N LEU A 536 -0.16 6.12 -30.41
CA LEU A 536 -0.02 6.70 -29.08
C LEU A 536 0.56 5.67 -28.09
N SER A 537 0.00 4.46 -28.06
CA SER A 537 0.49 3.39 -27.19
C SER A 537 1.94 3.00 -27.46
N LYS A 538 2.42 3.13 -28.70
CA LYS A 538 3.81 2.86 -29.07
C LYS A 538 4.74 3.97 -28.57
N GLU A 539 4.35 5.23 -28.77
CA GLU A 539 5.11 6.40 -28.29
C GLU A 539 5.16 6.43 -26.75
N LEU A 540 4.05 6.13 -26.07
CA LEU A 540 4.02 6.06 -24.60
C LEU A 540 4.88 4.92 -24.03
N LYS A 541 5.02 3.80 -24.76
CA LYS A 541 5.91 2.69 -24.37
C LYS A 541 7.38 3.00 -24.59
N THR A 542 7.70 3.81 -25.59
CA THR A 542 9.08 4.30 -25.78
C THR A 542 9.43 5.32 -24.72
N GLY A 543 8.45 6.15 -24.32
CA GLY A 543 8.57 7.12 -23.25
C GLY A 543 9.40 8.33 -23.68
N LEU A 544 9.17 9.45 -23.00
CA LEU A 544 9.96 10.67 -23.17
C LEU A 544 11.25 10.57 -22.32
N PRO A 545 12.46 10.65 -22.90
CA PRO A 545 13.69 10.72 -22.14
C PRO A 545 13.72 11.97 -21.25
N LEU A 546 14.25 11.87 -20.04
CA LEU A 546 14.32 12.99 -19.07
C LEU A 546 15.11 14.21 -19.58
N GLU A 547 15.96 14.03 -20.59
CA GLU A 547 16.78 15.07 -21.19
C GLU A 547 16.05 15.84 -22.31
N GLU A 548 14.92 15.33 -22.79
CA GLU A 548 14.12 15.94 -23.85
C GLU A 548 12.89 16.64 -23.26
N ALA A 549 12.72 17.93 -23.60
CA ALA A 549 11.53 18.69 -23.17
C ALA A 549 10.23 18.13 -23.79
N TYR A 550 10.33 17.53 -24.98
CA TYR A 550 9.21 16.92 -25.68
C TYR A 550 9.64 15.90 -26.74
N GLN A 551 8.70 15.04 -27.14
CA GLN A 551 8.80 14.09 -28.25
C GLN A 551 7.64 14.33 -29.21
N PHE A 552 7.94 14.22 -30.50
CA PHE A 552 6.98 14.39 -31.58
C PHE A 552 7.03 13.19 -32.53
N ALA A 553 5.85 12.71 -32.92
CA ALA A 553 5.69 11.69 -33.95
C ALA A 553 4.52 12.04 -34.86
N SER A 554 4.69 11.90 -36.17
CA SER A 554 3.65 12.14 -37.16
C SER A 554 3.43 10.92 -38.06
N HIS A 555 2.19 10.71 -38.48
CA HIS A 555 1.78 9.59 -39.31
C HIS A 555 0.70 10.02 -40.30
N LEU A 556 0.78 9.52 -41.53
CA LEU A 556 -0.27 9.67 -42.55
C LEU A 556 -1.04 8.36 -42.67
N GLU A 557 -2.37 8.45 -42.63
CA GLU A 557 -3.27 7.30 -42.75
C GLU A 557 -4.53 7.70 -43.53
N ASN A 558 -4.66 7.25 -44.78
CA ASN A 558 -5.82 7.51 -45.64
C ASN A 558 -6.22 9.01 -45.71
N GLU A 559 -7.41 9.37 -45.22
CA GLU A 559 -7.95 10.74 -45.15
C GLU A 559 -7.47 11.50 -43.89
N TYR A 560 -6.50 10.98 -43.14
CA TYR A 560 -6.07 11.54 -41.86
C TYR A 560 -4.55 11.73 -41.76
N ALA A 561 -4.17 12.82 -41.11
CA ALA A 561 -2.83 13.05 -40.58
C ALA A 561 -2.90 13.03 -39.06
N ILE A 562 -2.09 12.18 -38.43
CA ILE A 562 -2.04 12.00 -36.98
C ILE A 562 -0.71 12.56 -36.49
N VAL A 563 -0.78 13.47 -35.54
CA VAL A 563 0.37 14.03 -34.82
C VAL A 563 0.22 13.66 -33.35
N ILE A 564 1.30 13.13 -32.77
CA ILE A 564 1.43 12.82 -31.35
C ILE A 564 2.53 13.70 -30.81
N PHE A 565 2.22 14.44 -29.75
CA PHE A 565 3.13 15.32 -29.05
C PHE A 565 3.13 14.93 -27.57
N MET A 566 4.30 14.81 -26.98
CA MET A 566 4.48 14.40 -25.59
C MET A 566 5.42 15.38 -24.92
N ALA A 567 5.04 15.94 -23.78
CA ALA A 567 5.90 16.86 -23.03
C ALA A 567 5.76 16.68 -21.52
N HIS A 568 6.82 17.01 -20.78
CA HIS A 568 6.78 17.07 -19.32
C HIS A 568 6.10 18.34 -18.80
N GLU A 569 6.20 19.43 -19.54
CA GLU A 569 5.75 20.76 -19.10
C GLU A 569 4.45 21.19 -19.80
N ARG A 570 3.54 21.80 -19.03
CA ARG A 570 2.24 22.25 -19.53
C ARG A 570 2.38 23.34 -20.60
N HIS A 571 3.35 24.23 -20.47
CA HIS A 571 3.54 25.32 -21.44
C HIS A 571 3.83 24.76 -22.84
N CYS A 572 4.58 23.66 -22.96
CA CYS A 572 4.86 23.01 -24.26
C CYS A 572 3.56 22.52 -24.94
N ILE A 573 2.61 22.06 -24.13
CA ILE A 573 1.29 21.63 -24.62
C ILE A 573 0.47 22.84 -25.08
N GLU A 574 0.54 23.95 -24.36
CA GLU A 574 -0.12 25.21 -24.73
C GLU A 574 0.46 25.78 -26.04
N ASP A 575 1.77 25.74 -26.21
CA ASP A 575 2.47 26.12 -27.44
C ASP A 575 2.04 25.23 -28.63
N PHE A 576 1.92 23.92 -28.40
CA PHE A 576 1.39 23.00 -29.40
C PHE A 576 -0.07 23.31 -29.76
N GLU A 577 -0.91 23.57 -28.78
CA GLU A 577 -2.31 23.97 -29.02
C GLU A 577 -2.43 25.29 -29.79
N GLU A 578 -1.52 26.23 -29.52
CA GLU A 578 -1.44 27.49 -30.24
C GLU A 578 -1.06 27.29 -31.72
N ALA A 579 -0.08 26.43 -32.00
CA ALA A 579 0.29 26.06 -33.36
C ALA A 579 -0.86 25.44 -34.16
N LEU A 580 -1.82 24.82 -33.47
CA LEU A 580 -3.00 24.20 -34.08
C LEU A 580 -4.18 25.16 -34.31
N LYS A 581 -4.15 26.40 -33.77
CA LYS A 581 -5.23 27.39 -33.94
C LYS A 581 -5.62 27.64 -35.41
N PRO A 582 -4.70 27.74 -36.40
CA PRO A 582 -5.07 27.94 -37.81
C PRO A 582 -6.00 26.85 -38.35
N TYR A 583 -5.87 25.63 -37.83
CA TYR A 583 -6.64 24.44 -38.23
C TYR A 583 -7.96 24.29 -37.45
N ARG A 584 -8.16 25.03 -36.35
CA ARG A 584 -9.41 25.02 -35.54
C ARG A 584 -10.58 25.77 -36.21
N SER A 585 -10.30 26.62 -37.19
CA SER A 585 -11.30 27.39 -37.95
C SER A 585 -12.33 26.50 -38.66
N HIS A 586 -11.97 25.26 -38.95
CA HIS A 586 -12.85 24.22 -39.48
C HIS A 586 -13.02 23.13 -38.42
N GLN A 587 -13.82 23.37 -37.37
CA GLN A 587 -14.04 22.47 -36.21
C GLN A 587 -14.40 21.00 -36.56
N LYS A 588 -14.72 20.70 -37.82
CA LYS A 588 -14.99 19.34 -38.33
C LYS A 588 -13.76 18.59 -38.85
N GLU A 589 -12.62 19.26 -38.99
CA GLU A 589 -11.42 18.69 -39.60
C GLU A 589 -10.32 18.37 -38.58
N LEU A 590 -10.24 19.07 -37.45
CA LEU A 590 -9.26 18.81 -36.41
C LEU A 590 -9.89 18.19 -35.17
N ILE A 591 -9.33 17.07 -34.73
CA ILE A 591 -9.68 16.36 -33.49
C ILE A 591 -8.47 16.41 -32.57
N LEU A 592 -8.69 16.76 -31.31
CA LEU A 592 -7.66 16.82 -30.29
C LEU A 592 -7.98 15.90 -29.13
N GLY A 593 -7.04 15.08 -28.71
CA GLY A 593 -7.10 14.31 -27.47
C GLY A 593 -5.92 14.67 -26.58
N GLU A 594 -6.15 14.79 -25.28
CA GLU A 594 -5.09 15.05 -24.31
C GLU A 594 -5.19 14.04 -23.16
N LEU A 595 -4.07 13.42 -22.83
CA LEU A 595 -4.00 12.35 -21.85
C LEU A 595 -2.77 12.52 -20.94
N PRO A 596 -2.97 12.54 -19.62
CA PRO A 596 -1.84 12.38 -18.70
C PRO A 596 -1.37 10.91 -18.71
N TRP A 597 -0.09 10.66 -19.01
CA TRP A 597 0.60 9.36 -18.87
C TRP A 597 1.79 9.50 -17.93
N GLY A 598 1.65 9.03 -16.70
CA GLY A 598 2.68 9.21 -15.67
C GLY A 598 2.98 10.69 -15.47
N ASP A 599 4.16 11.11 -15.90
CA ASP A 599 4.70 12.47 -15.73
C ASP A 599 4.78 13.23 -17.07
N VAL A 600 4.10 12.73 -18.09
CA VAL A 600 4.08 13.28 -19.45
C VAL A 600 2.63 13.53 -19.84
N ILE A 601 2.38 14.69 -20.44
CA ILE A 601 1.10 14.98 -21.09
C ILE A 601 1.27 14.60 -22.55
N ALA A 602 0.44 13.67 -23.02
CA ALA A 602 0.38 13.27 -24.41
C ALA A 602 -0.81 13.93 -25.10
N SER A 603 -0.54 14.76 -26.09
CA SER A 603 -1.53 15.38 -26.96
C SER A 603 -1.52 14.71 -28.32
N VAL A 604 -2.70 14.33 -28.80
CA VAL A 604 -2.91 13.72 -30.12
C VAL A 604 -3.77 14.65 -30.95
N ALA A 605 -3.25 15.08 -32.10
CA ALA A 605 -3.99 15.83 -33.10
C ALA A 605 -4.26 14.96 -34.32
N ILE A 606 -5.53 14.81 -34.70
CA ILE A 606 -5.98 14.08 -35.88
C ILE A 606 -6.59 15.10 -36.84
N TYR A 607 -5.90 15.38 -37.93
CA TYR A 607 -6.38 16.28 -38.98
C TYR A 607 -6.97 15.47 -40.14
N ARG A 608 -8.23 15.71 -40.47
CA ARG A 608 -9.00 15.06 -41.53
C ARG A 608 -9.01 15.93 -42.78
N SER A 609 -8.52 15.40 -43.88
CA SER A 609 -8.61 16.01 -45.21
C SER A 609 -8.63 14.94 -46.29
N LYS A 610 -9.47 15.12 -47.31
CA LYS A 610 -9.46 14.26 -48.52
C LYS A 610 -8.27 14.54 -49.44
N GLU A 611 -7.65 15.72 -49.30
CA GLU A 611 -6.52 16.13 -50.10
C GLU A 611 -5.20 15.77 -49.40
N SER A 612 -4.47 14.82 -49.96
CA SER A 612 -3.15 14.40 -49.44
C SER A 612 -2.15 15.56 -49.34
N ARG A 613 -2.26 16.58 -50.21
CA ARG A 613 -1.42 17.78 -50.14
C ARG A 613 -1.63 18.57 -48.85
N LYS A 614 -2.88 18.75 -48.40
CA LYS A 614 -3.20 19.45 -47.15
C LYS A 614 -2.74 18.65 -45.92
N GLN A 615 -2.85 17.32 -45.95
CA GLN A 615 -2.34 16.46 -44.89
C GLN A 615 -0.82 16.56 -44.74
N LYS A 616 -0.08 16.54 -45.85
CA LYS A 616 1.37 16.72 -45.85
C LYS A 616 1.75 18.12 -45.35
N GLN A 617 1.08 19.15 -45.84
CA GLN A 617 1.29 20.51 -45.37
C GLN A 617 1.10 20.64 -43.86
N PHE A 618 0.04 20.04 -43.31
CA PHE A 618 -0.19 19.99 -41.87
C PHE A 618 0.99 19.35 -41.11
N ILE A 619 1.47 18.19 -41.55
CA ILE A 619 2.61 17.51 -40.91
C ILE A 619 3.90 18.32 -41.05
N ASP A 620 4.15 18.91 -42.22
CA ASP A 620 5.36 19.69 -42.51
C ASP A 620 5.40 20.95 -41.65
N GLU A 621 4.27 21.66 -41.52
CA GLU A 621 4.13 22.83 -40.65
C GLU A 621 4.33 22.47 -39.17
N MET A 622 3.75 21.37 -38.70
CA MET A 622 3.98 20.88 -37.33
C MET A 622 5.45 20.51 -37.12
N SER A 623 6.06 19.80 -38.07
CA SER A 623 7.47 19.41 -37.99
C SER A 623 8.40 20.64 -37.96
N LEU A 624 8.07 21.68 -38.72
CA LEU A 624 8.81 22.94 -38.74
C LEU A 624 8.67 23.69 -37.41
N PHE A 625 7.44 23.79 -36.89
CA PHE A 625 7.18 24.38 -35.56
C PHE A 625 8.01 23.69 -34.48
N PHE A 626 8.01 22.36 -34.43
CA PHE A 626 8.79 21.62 -33.45
C PHE A 626 10.29 21.70 -33.69
N SER A 627 10.75 21.86 -34.93
CA SER A 627 12.18 22.10 -35.19
C SER A 627 12.62 23.46 -34.65
N SER A 628 11.73 24.47 -34.65
CA SER A 628 11.99 25.79 -34.07
C SER A 628 11.99 25.79 -32.54
N MET A 629 11.14 24.98 -31.90
CA MET A 629 11.13 24.82 -30.43
C MET A 629 12.43 24.21 -29.88
N LYS A 630 13.10 23.32 -30.60
CA LYS A 630 14.39 22.72 -30.16
C LYS A 630 15.51 23.75 -29.98
N GLN A 631 15.38 24.95 -30.54
CA GLN A 631 16.40 26.00 -30.46
C GLN A 631 16.27 26.91 -29.23
N LEU A 632 15.20 26.76 -28.43
CA LEU A 632 15.03 27.48 -27.18
C LEU A 632 15.78 26.72 -26.06
N PRO A 633 16.71 27.37 -25.34
CA PRO A 633 17.42 26.72 -24.25
C PRO A 633 16.43 26.32 -23.15
N VAL A 634 16.51 25.06 -22.70
CA VAL A 634 15.81 24.56 -21.52
C VAL A 634 16.28 25.39 -20.34
N SER A 635 15.49 26.38 -19.93
CA SER A 635 15.77 27.15 -18.73
C SER A 635 15.52 26.24 -17.54
N HIS A 636 16.59 25.71 -16.95
CA HIS A 636 16.53 25.09 -15.63
C HIS A 636 16.08 26.16 -14.62
N HIS A 637 14.80 26.17 -14.26
CA HIS A 637 14.25 26.93 -13.14
C HIS A 637 13.75 26.01 -12.05
#